data_AF-A0A8C1IU11-F1
#
_entry.id   AF-A0A8C1IU11-F1
#
_cell.length_a   1.000
_cell.length_b   1.000
_cell.length_c   1.000
_cell.angle_alpha   90.00
_cell.angle_beta   90.00
_cell.angle_gamma   90.00
#
_symmetry.space_group_name_H-M   'P 1'
#
loop_
_entity.id
_entity.type
_entity.pdbx_description
1 polymer ?
#
loop_
_entity_poly.entity_id
_entity_poly.type
_entity_poly.pdbx_seq_one_letter_code
_entity_poly.pdbx_strand_id
1 'polypeptide(L)'
;IIIINKNRSCFYWCSLMIIIIVLNISSAHWLSVCFRRSLTSVIQLSHINEVVMLLLQYDACASVINGMAQIPKDITQSAEIKSMLEAAERTEERKLEEQLLEAAREGAISTLTRLLNMKKPPNINCTDLLGNTPLHCAAYRGQKQCAVKLLQHKANPNIKNKNDQTVFDLANDAEMKQIITGNVMKGMTRHVKMFEGPLWKSSRFFGWHSYWVVLQDGVLSWYPKQSDADSNTQRQGCKPLTQAQSKDNSYFTIKCFDNSVHHFKVSQKNNPEATRKMWLEAIEEHSAFSTHYCSQDPDSEEEDDNVVSVHELSDSFQRAEACHQRLETEMLALLSMVKEDGLAERLPAAIVQKLKEVCEASSETCSSLHQCLGLFSKQEGARSVKLKQEVEKNKILSEALQTLATEHHELEQSVVKGSSPRSVLSGDEFYDALSGSHVCLRSVDFKSVLYCSISSNLSGRMSQDDRRGEEEDNDEVATVNGVRKHRSSLPAPMFSRNDFSIWSILRKCIGMELSKITMPVIFNEPLSFLQRLTEYMEHTNLIHQANASDDSIERMKCVAAFAVSAVASQWERTGKPFNPLLGETYELVRDDLGFRLISEQVSHHPPVSAFHAEGLQKDFVFHGSIYPKLKFWGKSVEAEPKGIITLELPKHNEAYTWMNPTCCVHNIIVGQLWIEQYGNVEVINHRTGEKCCLSFKPCGLFGKELHKVEGYILDKSKKKVCNLYGKWTECMYTVDTATFETHKKNDKKASEDKKSSKQSSDSEETLQSGGDLLEVIPGSQLLWRIAPRPVNSVQMYNFTTFAMQLNELDKEIEAVIPKTDSRLRPDIRAMENGDIDLASEEKKRLEEKQRAARKNRSKSDDEWKTSRNVALGPRWFHQGPNPHNGSQDWLFSSGYWDRDYSQVPDIY
;
A
#
# COMPACT_ATOMS: atom_id res chain seq x y z
N ILE A 1 -24.18 -22.62 -0.79
CA ILE A 1 -25.17 -22.61 0.33
C ILE A 1 -24.35 -22.82 1.61
N ILE A 2 -24.30 -21.95 2.63
CA ILE A 2 -25.29 -21.00 3.17
C ILE A 2 -24.74 -19.55 3.14
N ILE A 3 -25.55 -18.58 2.69
CA ILE A 3 -25.32 -17.14 2.94
C ILE A 3 -26.53 -16.59 3.69
N ILE A 4 -26.49 -16.56 5.02
CA ILE A 4 -27.53 -16.00 5.89
C ILE A 4 -26.88 -15.30 7.09
N ASN A 5 -26.92 -13.96 7.10
CA ASN A 5 -26.55 -13.05 8.20
C ASN A 5 -25.17 -13.26 8.85
N LYS A 6 -24.29 -12.24 8.79
CA LYS A 6 -22.95 -12.23 9.42
C LYS A 6 -22.94 -12.77 10.86
N ASN A 7 -23.89 -12.34 11.70
CA ASN A 7 -23.97 -12.74 13.11
C ASN A 7 -24.41 -14.21 13.34
N ARG A 8 -24.95 -14.91 12.32
CA ARG A 8 -25.23 -16.36 12.41
C ARG A 8 -24.12 -17.20 11.79
N SER A 9 -23.50 -16.76 10.69
CA SER A 9 -22.42 -17.51 10.02
C SER A 9 -21.26 -17.86 10.96
N CYS A 10 -20.77 -16.91 11.78
CA CYS A 10 -19.68 -17.17 12.72
C CYS A 10 -20.00 -18.33 13.68
N PHE A 11 -21.24 -18.45 14.17
CA PHE A 11 -21.65 -19.54 15.07
C PHE A 11 -21.61 -20.92 14.40
N TYR A 12 -21.98 -21.01 13.11
CA TYR A 12 -21.84 -22.23 12.32
C TYR A 12 -20.38 -22.61 12.10
N TRP A 13 -19.51 -21.65 11.73
CA TRP A 13 -18.09 -21.91 11.51
C TRP A 13 -17.37 -22.34 12.79
N CYS A 14 -17.64 -21.68 13.92
CA CYS A 14 -17.08 -22.04 15.22
C CYS A 14 -17.56 -23.44 15.68
N SER A 15 -18.84 -23.76 15.47
CA SER A 15 -19.38 -25.11 15.76
C SER A 15 -18.71 -26.18 14.89
N LEU A 16 -18.54 -25.90 13.59
CA LEU A 16 -17.88 -26.80 12.65
C LEU A 16 -16.41 -27.04 13.00
N MET A 17 -15.70 -26.01 13.45
CA MET A 17 -14.31 -26.12 13.92
C MET A 17 -14.17 -27.02 15.15
N ILE A 18 -15.06 -26.88 16.14
CA ILE A 18 -15.12 -27.80 17.29
C ILE A 18 -15.42 -29.23 16.82
N ILE A 19 -16.42 -29.43 15.95
CA ILE A 19 -16.84 -30.75 15.47
C ILE A 19 -15.68 -31.47 14.76
N ILE A 20 -14.97 -30.79 13.85
CA ILE A 20 -13.85 -31.36 13.09
C ILE A 20 -12.69 -31.75 14.01
N ILE A 21 -12.35 -30.89 14.99
CA ILE A 21 -11.26 -31.15 15.93
C ILE A 21 -11.62 -32.29 16.91
N VAL A 22 -12.89 -32.40 17.34
CA VAL A 22 -13.38 -33.51 18.19
C VAL A 22 -13.41 -34.84 17.42
N LEU A 23 -13.79 -34.84 16.14
CA LEU A 23 -13.81 -36.04 15.31
C LEU A 23 -12.41 -36.66 15.11
N ASN A 24 -11.35 -35.85 15.14
CA ASN A 24 -9.96 -36.31 15.04
C ASN A 24 -9.50 -37.17 16.24
N ILE A 25 -10.17 -37.06 17.39
CA ILE A 25 -9.78 -37.74 18.65
C ILE A 25 -10.50 -39.08 18.82
N SER A 26 -11.70 -39.21 18.23
CA SER A 26 -12.61 -40.33 18.49
C SER A 26 -12.32 -41.55 17.62
N SER A 27 -11.11 -42.10 17.74
CA SER A 27 -10.75 -43.37 17.09
C SER A 27 -11.66 -44.51 17.58
N ALA A 28 -12.44 -45.06 16.64
CA ALA A 28 -13.04 -46.41 16.70
C ALA A 28 -14.09 -46.76 17.77
N HIS A 29 -14.88 -45.81 18.32
CA HIS A 29 -16.09 -46.18 19.09
C HIS A 29 -17.36 -45.33 18.89
N TRP A 30 -17.28 -43.99 18.86
CA TRP A 30 -18.48 -43.14 18.77
C TRP A 30 -19.07 -42.98 17.35
N LEU A 31 -18.38 -43.47 16.32
CA LEU A 31 -18.73 -43.27 14.90
C LEU A 31 -20.01 -43.99 14.42
N SER A 32 -20.66 -44.80 15.26
CA SER A 32 -21.84 -45.59 14.86
C SER A 32 -23.21 -44.93 15.10
N VAL A 33 -23.32 -43.86 15.89
CA VAL A 33 -24.61 -43.48 16.50
C VAL A 33 -25.22 -42.17 15.98
N CYS A 34 -24.43 -41.13 15.69
CA CYS A 34 -24.98 -39.76 15.67
C CYS A 34 -25.11 -39.05 14.30
N PHE A 35 -24.49 -39.48 13.20
CA PHE A 35 -24.56 -38.76 11.92
C PHE A 35 -24.74 -39.65 10.68
N ARG A 36 -25.61 -39.20 9.76
CA ARG A 36 -25.88 -39.87 8.47
C ARG A 36 -24.70 -39.71 7.50
N ARG A 37 -23.79 -40.68 7.48
CA ARG A 37 -22.99 -41.24 6.36
C ARG A 37 -22.32 -40.37 5.27
N SER A 38 -22.52 -39.05 5.19
CA SER A 38 -22.19 -38.22 4.02
C SER A 38 -21.08 -37.19 4.23
N LEU A 39 -20.63 -36.98 5.47
CA LEU A 39 -19.55 -36.02 5.79
C LEU A 39 -18.22 -36.72 6.13
N THR A 40 -18.29 -37.90 6.76
CA THR A 40 -17.13 -38.71 7.15
C THR A 40 -16.40 -39.38 5.98
N SER A 41 -16.97 -39.35 4.78
CA SER A 41 -16.34 -39.81 3.53
C SER A 41 -15.61 -38.70 2.76
N VAL A 42 -15.76 -37.44 3.16
CA VAL A 42 -15.21 -36.27 2.44
C VAL A 42 -13.98 -35.70 3.14
N ILE A 43 -13.94 -35.74 4.48
CA ILE A 43 -12.76 -35.29 5.25
C ILE A 43 -11.77 -36.46 5.36
N GLN A 44 -10.93 -36.61 4.34
CA GLN A 44 -9.77 -37.49 4.38
C GLN A 44 -8.76 -36.92 5.40
N LEU A 45 -8.26 -37.77 6.31
CA LEU A 45 -7.48 -37.37 7.50
C LEU A 45 -6.20 -36.56 7.19
N SER A 46 -5.71 -36.59 5.94
CA SER A 46 -4.56 -35.83 5.47
C SER A 46 -4.76 -34.31 5.41
N HIS A 47 -5.99 -33.81 5.27
CA HIS A 47 -6.25 -32.38 4.97
C HIS A 47 -6.81 -31.56 6.14
N ILE A 48 -6.82 -32.12 7.37
CA ILE A 48 -7.42 -31.43 8.53
C ILE A 48 -6.72 -30.11 8.88
N ASN A 49 -5.41 -29.99 8.65
CA ASN A 49 -4.66 -28.74 8.79
C ASN A 49 -5.19 -27.64 7.84
N GLU A 50 -5.38 -27.98 6.57
CA GLU A 50 -5.90 -27.07 5.54
C GLU A 50 -7.32 -26.61 5.87
N VAL A 51 -8.16 -27.51 6.39
CA VAL A 51 -9.54 -27.17 6.79
C VAL A 51 -9.56 -26.23 8.00
N VAL A 52 -8.71 -26.43 9.01
CA VAL A 52 -8.63 -25.47 10.13
C VAL A 52 -8.02 -24.14 9.69
N MET A 53 -7.04 -24.13 8.79
CA MET A 53 -6.55 -22.90 8.14
C MET A 53 -7.69 -22.13 7.45
N LEU A 54 -8.51 -22.83 6.66
CA LEU A 54 -9.65 -22.24 5.95
C LEU A 54 -10.71 -21.68 6.92
N LEU A 55 -10.99 -22.38 8.02
CA LEU A 55 -11.94 -21.92 9.05
C LEU A 55 -11.44 -20.63 9.71
N LEU A 56 -10.16 -20.57 10.09
CA LEU A 56 -9.54 -19.36 10.66
C LEU A 56 -9.47 -18.20 9.64
N GLN A 57 -9.34 -18.50 8.34
CA GLN A 57 -9.42 -17.51 7.26
C GLN A 57 -10.82 -16.88 7.11
N TYR A 58 -11.89 -17.55 7.55
CA TYR A 58 -13.27 -17.05 7.55
C TYR A 58 -13.76 -16.56 8.93
N ASP A 59 -12.83 -16.03 9.75
CA ASP A 59 -13.09 -15.48 11.10
C ASP A 59 -13.79 -16.49 12.05
N ALA A 60 -13.42 -17.77 12.00
CA ALA A 60 -13.78 -18.71 13.07
C ALA A 60 -12.98 -18.37 14.34
N CYS A 61 -13.68 -18.17 15.47
CA CYS A 61 -13.07 -17.79 16.73
C CYS A 61 -12.23 -18.94 17.31
N ALA A 62 -10.90 -18.75 17.38
CA ALA A 62 -9.96 -19.74 17.92
C ALA A 62 -10.24 -20.13 19.39
N SER A 63 -10.82 -19.20 20.17
CA SER A 63 -11.18 -19.38 21.57
C SER A 63 -12.67 -19.70 21.79
N VAL A 64 -13.40 -20.24 20.81
CA VAL A 64 -14.79 -20.69 21.02
C VAL A 64 -14.84 -21.83 22.05
N ILE A 65 -15.76 -21.73 23.02
CA ILE A 65 -15.89 -22.71 24.10
C ILE A 65 -16.95 -23.76 23.73
N ASN A 66 -16.63 -25.04 23.88
CA ASN A 66 -17.55 -26.16 23.65
C ASN A 66 -18.52 -26.38 24.83
N GLY A 67 -19.46 -27.32 24.69
CA GLY A 67 -20.42 -27.68 25.76
C GLY A 67 -19.80 -28.30 27.02
N MET A 68 -18.49 -28.60 27.02
CA MET A 68 -17.70 -29.14 28.13
C MET A 68 -16.72 -28.10 28.71
N ALA A 69 -16.91 -26.82 28.38
CA ALA A 69 -16.06 -25.68 28.79
C ALA A 69 -14.61 -25.67 28.25
N GLN A 70 -14.31 -26.44 27.20
CA GLN A 70 -12.98 -26.52 26.56
C GLN A 70 -12.91 -25.70 25.26
N ILE A 71 -11.74 -25.16 24.93
CA ILE A 71 -11.48 -24.47 23.64
C ILE A 71 -10.72 -25.36 22.64
N PRO A 72 -10.81 -25.13 21.31
CA PRO A 72 -10.17 -25.92 20.26
C PRO A 72 -8.73 -26.40 20.51
N LYS A 73 -7.87 -25.57 21.13
CA LYS A 73 -6.46 -25.90 21.40
C LYS A 73 -6.22 -26.82 22.61
N ASP A 74 -7.23 -26.98 23.46
CA ASP A 74 -7.25 -27.95 24.57
C ASP A 74 -7.79 -29.31 24.13
N ILE A 75 -8.47 -29.33 22.98
CA ILE A 75 -9.12 -30.50 22.40
C ILE A 75 -8.15 -31.17 21.41
N THR A 76 -7.53 -30.41 20.49
CA THR A 76 -6.61 -30.98 19.47
C THR A 76 -5.36 -31.64 20.06
N GLN A 77 -4.96 -32.78 19.48
CA GLN A 77 -3.66 -33.42 19.75
C GLN A 77 -2.59 -33.08 18.69
N SER A 78 -2.94 -32.42 17.57
CA SER A 78 -1.96 -31.99 16.57
C SER A 78 -1.24 -30.71 17.03
N ALA A 79 0.08 -30.77 17.11
CA ALA A 79 0.93 -29.62 17.44
C ALA A 79 0.85 -28.50 16.39
N GLU A 80 0.61 -28.84 15.12
CA GLU A 80 0.46 -27.89 14.02
C GLU A 80 -0.86 -27.12 14.13
N ILE A 81 -1.98 -27.83 14.33
CA ILE A 81 -3.30 -27.22 14.57
C ILE A 81 -3.25 -26.35 15.84
N LYS A 82 -2.55 -26.81 16.88
CA LYS A 82 -2.37 -26.02 18.11
C LYS A 82 -1.59 -24.73 17.87
N SER A 83 -0.46 -24.80 17.15
CA SER A 83 0.33 -23.64 16.73
C SER A 83 -0.48 -22.65 15.89
N MET A 84 -1.32 -23.13 14.96
CA MET A 84 -2.23 -22.32 14.16
C MET A 84 -3.28 -21.58 15.02
N LEU A 85 -3.92 -22.28 15.96
CA LEU A 85 -4.90 -21.69 16.88
C LEU A 85 -4.25 -20.63 17.79
N GLU A 86 -3.07 -20.93 18.34
CA GLU A 86 -2.28 -19.99 19.14
C GLU A 86 -1.81 -18.79 18.31
N ALA A 87 -1.54 -18.96 17.00
CA ALA A 87 -1.22 -17.85 16.09
C ALA A 87 -2.46 -16.98 15.77
N ALA A 88 -3.64 -17.58 15.66
CA ALA A 88 -4.89 -16.85 15.47
C ALA A 88 -5.26 -16.02 16.71
N GLU A 89 -5.19 -16.60 17.91
CA GLU A 89 -5.41 -15.87 19.17
C GLU A 89 -4.48 -14.65 19.30
N ARG A 90 -3.17 -14.83 19.07
CA ARG A 90 -2.17 -13.73 19.07
C ARG A 90 -2.43 -12.67 17.99
N THR A 91 -3.11 -13.03 16.91
CA THR A 91 -3.47 -12.08 15.83
C THR A 91 -4.72 -11.27 16.20
N GLU A 92 -5.68 -11.87 16.90
CA GLU A 92 -6.84 -11.16 17.45
C GLU A 92 -6.43 -10.19 18.58
N GLU A 93 -5.53 -10.62 19.47
CA GLU A 93 -4.95 -9.77 20.53
C GLU A 93 -4.27 -8.52 19.94
N ARG A 94 -3.39 -8.69 18.94
CA ARG A 94 -2.69 -7.57 18.28
C ARG A 94 -3.64 -6.58 17.60
N LYS A 95 -4.70 -7.07 16.93
CA LYS A 95 -5.74 -6.19 16.34
C LYS A 95 -6.42 -5.31 17.39
N LEU A 96 -6.52 -5.75 18.65
CA LEU A 96 -7.07 -4.96 19.76
C LEU A 96 -6.05 -4.00 20.36
N GLU A 97 -4.77 -4.39 20.42
CA GLU A 97 -3.66 -3.52 20.83
C GLU A 97 -3.41 -2.37 19.84
N GLU A 98 -3.47 -2.64 18.54
CA GLU A 98 -3.39 -1.64 17.46
C GLU A 98 -4.56 -0.64 17.55
N GLN A 99 -5.79 -1.12 17.79
CA GLN A 99 -6.95 -0.26 18.02
C GLN A 99 -6.82 0.59 19.30
N LEU A 100 -6.15 0.10 20.34
CA LEU A 100 -5.91 0.88 21.56
C LEU A 100 -4.85 1.97 21.34
N LEU A 101 -3.76 1.66 20.64
CA LEU A 101 -2.73 2.62 20.24
C LEU A 101 -3.31 3.76 19.39
N GLU A 102 -4.15 3.43 18.41
CA GLU A 102 -4.80 4.42 17.55
C GLU A 102 -5.83 5.26 18.31
N ALA A 103 -6.69 4.63 19.13
CA ALA A 103 -7.68 5.36 19.91
C ALA A 103 -7.06 6.32 20.94
N ALA A 104 -5.84 6.03 21.43
CA ALA A 104 -5.08 6.92 22.30
C ALA A 104 -4.38 8.06 21.55
N ARG A 105 -3.97 7.83 20.29
CA ARG A 105 -3.30 8.80 19.41
C ARG A 105 -4.29 9.86 18.89
N GLU A 106 -5.45 9.41 18.41
CA GLU A 106 -6.49 10.23 17.79
C GLU A 106 -7.53 10.75 18.80
N GLY A 107 -7.30 10.56 20.11
CA GLY A 107 -8.15 11.10 21.17
C GLY A 107 -9.53 10.45 21.29
N ALA A 108 -9.74 9.29 20.67
CA ALA A 108 -11.03 8.59 20.58
C ALA A 108 -11.43 7.90 21.89
N ILE A 109 -11.66 8.70 22.94
CA ILE A 109 -11.93 8.31 24.33
C ILE A 109 -13.05 7.27 24.49
N SER A 110 -14.07 7.31 23.63
CA SER A 110 -15.18 6.34 23.60
C SER A 110 -14.72 4.95 23.13
N THR A 111 -13.90 4.88 22.09
CA THR A 111 -13.29 3.63 21.59
C THR A 111 -12.26 3.09 22.58
N LEU A 112 -11.42 3.97 23.13
CA LEU A 112 -10.43 3.62 24.14
C LEU A 112 -11.10 3.03 25.40
N THR A 113 -12.15 3.68 25.91
CA THR A 113 -12.92 3.18 27.06
C THR A 113 -13.63 1.85 26.74
N ARG A 114 -14.17 1.69 25.52
CA ARG A 114 -14.78 0.42 25.07
C ARG A 114 -13.77 -0.74 25.08
N LEU A 115 -12.54 -0.51 24.64
CA LEU A 115 -11.49 -1.53 24.59
C LEU A 115 -10.99 -1.91 26.00
N LEU A 116 -10.73 -0.93 26.85
CA LEU A 116 -10.25 -1.15 28.22
C LEU A 116 -11.28 -1.83 29.14
N ASN A 117 -12.58 -1.78 28.80
CA ASN A 117 -13.67 -2.43 29.52
C ASN A 117 -14.05 -3.82 28.96
N MET A 118 -13.29 -4.38 28.01
CA MET A 118 -13.53 -5.73 27.49
C MET A 118 -13.25 -6.81 28.54
N LYS A 119 -13.97 -7.94 28.50
CA LYS A 119 -13.79 -9.10 29.42
C LYS A 119 -12.34 -9.65 29.42
N LYS A 120 -11.64 -9.51 28.29
CA LYS A 120 -10.20 -9.68 28.14
C LYS A 120 -9.70 -8.42 27.39
N PRO A 121 -9.21 -7.40 28.09
CA PRO A 121 -8.75 -6.17 27.44
C PRO A 121 -7.40 -6.37 26.76
N PRO A 122 -7.06 -5.60 25.71
CA PRO A 122 -5.71 -5.56 25.16
C PRO A 122 -4.70 -5.06 26.21
N ASN A 123 -3.41 -5.37 26.02
CA ASN A 123 -2.36 -4.88 26.91
C ASN A 123 -2.30 -3.35 26.88
N ILE A 124 -2.59 -2.71 28.01
CA ILE A 124 -2.56 -1.25 28.14
C ILE A 124 -1.15 -0.64 27.94
N ASN A 125 -0.12 -1.47 28.09
CA ASN A 125 1.28 -1.17 27.84
C ASN A 125 1.81 -1.92 26.60
N CYS A 126 0.95 -2.21 25.61
CA CYS A 126 1.41 -2.57 24.26
C CYS A 126 2.30 -1.45 23.68
N THR A 127 3.06 -1.73 22.63
CA THR A 127 3.97 -0.74 22.01
C THR A 127 3.87 -0.75 20.49
N ASP A 128 3.98 0.43 19.88
CA ASP A 128 4.09 0.58 18.44
C ASP A 128 5.51 0.23 17.92
N LEU A 129 5.73 0.39 16.61
CA LEU A 129 7.02 0.11 15.97
C LEU A 129 8.18 0.98 16.49
N LEU A 130 7.91 2.10 17.15
CA LEU A 130 8.89 3.00 17.77
C LEU A 130 9.04 2.74 19.28
N GLY A 131 8.29 1.80 19.85
CA GLY A 131 8.27 1.52 21.29
C GLY A 131 7.34 2.43 22.10
N ASN A 132 6.52 3.26 21.44
CA ASN A 132 5.57 4.13 22.14
C ASN A 132 4.38 3.30 22.64
N THR A 133 4.03 3.44 23.92
CA THR A 133 2.77 2.89 24.46
C THR A 133 1.56 3.76 24.08
N PRO A 134 0.30 3.31 24.25
CA PRO A 134 -0.87 4.18 24.11
C PRO A 134 -0.76 5.48 24.91
N LEU A 135 -0.11 5.43 26.08
CA LEU A 135 0.12 6.60 26.92
C LEU A 135 1.18 7.55 26.34
N HIS A 136 2.23 7.05 25.67
CA HIS A 136 3.16 7.88 24.90
C HIS A 136 2.44 8.56 23.72
N CYS A 137 1.61 7.82 22.98
CA CYS A 137 0.80 8.38 21.87
C CYS A 137 -0.11 9.51 22.37
N ALA A 138 -0.80 9.30 23.49
CA ALA A 138 -1.68 10.31 24.09
C ALA A 138 -0.90 11.54 24.60
N ALA A 139 0.25 11.35 25.25
CA ALA A 139 1.08 12.43 25.76
C ALA A 139 1.69 13.30 24.64
N TYR A 140 2.23 12.66 23.60
CA TYR A 140 2.82 13.34 22.44
C TYR A 140 1.79 14.13 21.63
N ARG A 141 0.54 13.64 21.54
CA ARG A 141 -0.57 14.29 20.82
C ARG A 141 -1.42 15.24 21.69
N GLY A 142 -1.06 15.49 22.95
CA GLY A 142 -1.83 16.37 23.85
C GLY A 142 -3.22 15.82 24.25
N GLN A 143 -3.46 14.51 24.10
CA GLN A 143 -4.76 13.86 24.30
C GLN A 143 -5.07 13.63 25.79
N LYS A 144 -5.19 14.72 26.56
CA LYS A 144 -5.30 14.78 28.03
C LYS A 144 -6.32 13.79 28.60
N GLN A 145 -7.53 13.72 28.04
CA GLN A 145 -8.58 12.80 28.48
C GLN A 145 -8.20 11.32 28.29
N CYS A 146 -7.54 10.97 27.18
CA CYS A 146 -7.06 9.60 26.93
C CYS A 146 -5.88 9.25 27.85
N ALA A 147 -4.96 10.19 28.10
CA ALA A 147 -3.86 9.99 29.05
C ALA A 147 -4.39 9.74 30.49
N VAL A 148 -5.34 10.56 30.97
CA VAL A 148 -6.03 10.34 32.25
C VAL A 148 -6.70 8.97 32.29
N LYS A 149 -7.42 8.58 31.23
CA LYS A 149 -8.13 7.29 31.18
C LYS A 149 -7.18 6.08 31.19
N LEU A 150 -6.05 6.17 30.48
CA LEU A 150 -5.01 5.15 30.49
C LEU A 150 -4.35 5.03 31.87
N LEU A 151 -4.03 6.15 32.52
CA LEU A 151 -3.49 6.18 33.89
C LEU A 151 -4.47 5.61 34.93
N GLN A 152 -5.77 5.93 34.83
CA GLN A 152 -6.82 5.31 35.66
C GLN A 152 -6.86 3.78 35.53
N HIS A 153 -6.62 3.25 34.34
CA HIS A 153 -6.53 1.81 34.08
C HIS A 153 -5.11 1.23 34.26
N LYS A 154 -4.21 1.98 34.93
CA LYS A 154 -2.83 1.58 35.32
C LYS A 154 -1.84 1.40 34.16
N ALA A 155 -1.92 2.24 33.13
CA ALA A 155 -0.81 2.42 32.18
C ALA A 155 0.46 2.89 32.91
N ASN A 156 1.64 2.43 32.49
CA ASN A 156 2.92 2.76 33.13
C ASN A 156 3.61 3.93 32.41
N PRO A 157 3.75 5.12 33.05
CA PRO A 157 4.40 6.29 32.43
C PRO A 157 5.92 6.16 32.32
N ASN A 158 6.53 5.23 33.06
CA ASN A 158 7.99 5.06 33.15
C ASN A 158 8.56 4.09 32.12
N ILE A 159 7.73 3.54 31.22
CA ILE A 159 8.23 2.79 30.05
C ILE A 159 8.97 3.78 29.15
N LYS A 160 10.08 3.34 28.56
CA LYS A 160 10.83 4.08 27.55
C LYS A 160 10.53 3.54 26.15
N ASN A 161 10.42 4.44 25.17
CA ASN A 161 10.40 4.08 23.76
C ASN A 161 11.83 3.78 23.24
N LYS A 162 11.97 3.48 21.94
CA LYS A 162 13.26 3.14 21.31
C LYS A 162 14.27 4.30 21.23
N ASN A 163 13.86 5.53 21.58
CA ASN A 163 14.72 6.70 21.67
C ASN A 163 15.16 6.98 23.12
N ASP A 164 14.97 6.03 24.05
CA ASP A 164 15.19 6.19 25.49
C ASP A 164 14.27 7.22 26.18
N GLN A 165 13.25 7.73 25.49
CA GLN A 165 12.31 8.76 25.99
C GLN A 165 11.14 8.10 26.76
N THR A 166 10.75 8.68 27.89
CA THR A 166 9.53 8.32 28.62
C THR A 166 8.32 9.11 28.12
N VAL A 167 7.13 8.79 28.65
CA VAL A 167 5.90 9.57 28.45
C VAL A 167 6.08 11.04 28.84
N PHE A 168 6.82 11.31 29.92
CA PHE A 168 7.06 12.68 30.42
C PHE A 168 7.97 13.49 29.48
N ASP A 169 8.93 12.84 28.82
CA ASP A 169 9.84 13.46 27.86
C ASP A 169 9.17 13.79 26.52
N LEU A 170 8.09 13.07 26.16
CA LEU A 170 7.28 13.32 24.97
C LEU A 170 6.13 14.31 25.19
N ALA A 171 5.75 14.58 26.43
CA ALA A 171 4.72 15.58 26.73
C ALA A 171 5.25 16.99 26.41
N ASN A 172 4.53 17.75 25.59
CA ASN A 172 4.85 19.16 25.34
C ASN A 172 4.20 20.05 26.40
N ASP A 173 2.91 19.85 26.68
CA ASP A 173 2.10 20.69 27.57
C ASP A 173 2.47 20.52 29.06
N ALA A 174 2.44 21.62 29.81
CA ALA A 174 2.61 21.61 31.26
C ALA A 174 1.49 20.82 31.97
N GLU A 175 0.25 20.97 31.54
CA GLU A 175 -0.91 20.22 32.08
C GLU A 175 -0.78 18.71 31.84
N MET A 176 -0.35 18.31 30.64
CA MET A 176 -0.07 16.90 30.32
C MET A 176 1.01 16.34 31.25
N LYS A 177 2.08 17.10 31.51
CA LYS A 177 3.12 16.72 32.49
C LYS A 177 2.56 16.55 33.89
N GLN A 178 1.71 17.46 34.38
CA GLN A 178 1.06 17.35 35.69
C GLN A 178 0.13 16.12 35.79
N ILE A 179 -0.55 15.76 34.71
CA ILE A 179 -1.37 14.54 34.60
C ILE A 179 -0.47 13.30 34.72
N ILE A 180 0.65 13.26 33.99
CA ILE A 180 1.61 12.15 34.00
C ILE A 180 2.29 11.98 35.37
N THR A 181 2.64 13.07 36.05
CA THR A 181 3.24 13.03 37.40
C THR A 181 2.20 12.87 38.51
N GLY A 182 0.91 12.72 38.19
CA GLY A 182 -0.15 12.37 39.14
C GLY A 182 -0.67 13.50 40.04
N ASN A 183 -0.26 14.76 39.82
CA ASN A 183 -0.69 15.88 40.66
C ASN A 183 -2.15 16.31 40.43
N VAL A 184 -2.77 15.94 39.30
CA VAL A 184 -4.15 16.32 38.94
C VAL A 184 -5.20 15.27 39.39
N MET A 185 -5.02 14.65 40.57
CA MET A 185 -6.02 13.78 41.19
C MET A 185 -7.06 14.52 42.05
N LYS A 186 -7.09 15.87 42.03
CA LYS A 186 -8.00 16.69 42.85
C LYS A 186 -8.68 17.89 42.17
N GLY A 187 -8.28 18.27 40.95
CA GLY A 187 -8.81 19.48 40.29
C GLY A 187 -10.04 19.26 39.41
N MET A 188 -9.96 18.33 38.46
CA MET A 188 -10.81 18.32 37.26
C MET A 188 -11.93 17.27 37.30
N THR A 189 -12.76 17.24 38.35
CA THR A 189 -13.96 16.37 38.40
C THR A 189 -15.20 17.09 38.95
N ARG A 190 -15.91 17.81 38.08
CA ARG A 190 -17.36 18.02 38.21
C ARG A 190 -18.09 17.26 37.08
N HIS A 191 -17.98 15.94 37.09
CA HIS A 191 -18.99 15.12 36.40
C HIS A 191 -20.32 15.29 37.13
N VAL A 192 -21.33 15.85 36.46
CA VAL A 192 -22.69 15.82 36.98
C VAL A 192 -23.14 14.36 37.04
N LYS A 193 -23.66 13.94 38.19
CA LYS A 193 -23.94 12.54 38.49
C LYS A 193 -25.06 12.01 37.57
N MET A 194 -24.72 11.03 36.73
CA MET A 194 -25.67 10.35 35.83
C MET A 194 -26.98 10.01 36.56
N PHE A 195 -28.10 10.43 35.98
CA PHE A 195 -29.43 10.29 36.55
C PHE A 195 -30.36 9.58 35.57
N GLU A 196 -30.98 8.48 35.99
CA GLU A 196 -31.77 7.62 35.11
C GLU A 196 -33.04 7.07 35.76
N GLY A 197 -33.97 6.60 34.92
CA GLY A 197 -35.18 5.92 35.36
C GLY A 197 -36.33 5.97 34.35
N PRO A 198 -37.51 5.43 34.72
CA PRO A 198 -38.65 5.30 33.81
C PRO A 198 -39.48 6.60 33.75
N LEU A 199 -39.60 7.19 32.56
CA LEU A 199 -40.46 8.35 32.28
C LEU A 199 -41.41 8.09 31.11
N TRP A 200 -42.61 8.65 31.19
CA TRP A 200 -43.56 8.68 30.09
C TRP A 200 -43.31 9.91 29.23
N LYS A 201 -42.95 9.72 27.96
CA LYS A 201 -42.72 10.79 26.98
C LYS A 201 -43.92 10.91 26.05
N SER A 202 -44.31 12.14 25.67
CA SER A 202 -45.40 12.33 24.71
C SER A 202 -44.94 12.18 23.25
N SER A 203 -45.80 11.60 22.43
CA SER A 203 -45.68 11.41 20.98
C SER A 203 -46.88 12.04 20.26
N ARG A 204 -46.62 12.73 19.14
CA ARG A 204 -47.66 13.45 18.38
C ARG A 204 -48.72 12.53 17.75
N PHE A 205 -48.39 11.25 17.54
CA PHE A 205 -49.26 10.29 16.84
C PHE A 205 -49.81 9.16 17.73
N PHE A 206 -49.15 8.87 18.87
CA PHE A 206 -49.47 7.72 19.72
C PHE A 206 -49.64 8.06 21.21
N GLY A 207 -49.69 9.34 21.57
CA GLY A 207 -49.88 9.78 22.96
C GLY A 207 -48.68 9.50 23.86
N TRP A 208 -48.91 9.15 25.12
CA TRP A 208 -47.86 8.93 26.11
C TRP A 208 -47.30 7.51 26.04
N HIS A 209 -45.98 7.35 26.00
CA HIS A 209 -45.29 6.06 26.00
C HIS A 209 -44.18 6.05 27.05
N SER A 210 -44.01 4.93 27.77
CA SER A 210 -42.95 4.77 28.77
C SER A 210 -41.61 4.45 28.09
N TYR A 211 -40.54 5.11 28.53
CA TYR A 211 -39.16 4.87 28.13
C TYR A 211 -38.26 4.83 29.37
N TRP A 212 -37.13 4.13 29.27
CA TRP A 212 -36.02 4.35 30.19
C TRP A 212 -35.25 5.59 29.72
N VAL A 213 -35.08 6.58 30.59
CA VAL A 213 -34.43 7.85 30.29
C VAL A 213 -33.15 7.94 31.09
N VAL A 214 -32.10 8.46 30.46
CA VAL A 214 -30.77 8.68 31.05
C VAL A 214 -30.36 10.12 30.76
N LEU A 215 -30.04 10.89 31.80
CA LEU A 215 -29.19 12.07 31.68
C LEU A 215 -27.75 11.67 32.02
N GLN A 216 -26.83 12.05 31.14
CA GLN A 216 -25.40 11.90 31.36
C GLN A 216 -24.66 13.05 30.67
N ASP A 217 -23.68 13.65 31.36
CA ASP A 217 -22.70 14.63 30.81
C ASP A 217 -23.34 15.72 29.90
N GLY A 218 -24.55 16.19 30.24
CA GLY A 218 -25.27 17.25 29.50
C GLY A 218 -26.24 16.77 28.41
N VAL A 219 -26.37 15.46 28.19
CA VAL A 219 -27.23 14.86 27.16
C VAL A 219 -28.35 14.04 27.77
N LEU A 220 -29.58 14.30 27.32
CA LEU A 220 -30.79 13.54 27.61
C LEU A 220 -30.99 12.46 26.54
N SER A 221 -30.96 11.17 26.90
CA SER A 221 -31.23 10.04 26.00
C SER A 221 -32.41 9.20 26.47
N TRP A 222 -33.13 8.54 25.55
CA TRP A 222 -34.23 7.62 25.91
C TRP A 222 -34.23 6.32 25.09
N TYR A 223 -34.57 5.22 25.78
CA TYR A 223 -34.47 3.83 25.35
C TYR A 223 -35.77 3.07 25.64
N PRO A 224 -36.10 1.96 24.95
CA PRO A 224 -37.33 1.23 25.20
C PRO A 224 -37.37 0.59 26.60
N LYS A 225 -36.24 0.05 27.07
CA LYS A 225 -36.08 -0.61 28.39
C LYS A 225 -34.70 -0.31 28.99
N GLN A 226 -34.53 -0.60 30.28
CA GLN A 226 -33.28 -0.42 31.01
C GLN A 226 -32.12 -1.23 30.39
N SER A 227 -32.34 -2.50 30.05
CA SER A 227 -31.37 -3.37 29.35
C SER A 227 -30.77 -2.76 28.08
N ASP A 228 -31.56 -1.92 27.42
CA ASP A 228 -31.22 -1.31 26.14
C ASP A 228 -30.38 -0.04 26.39
N ALA A 229 -30.57 0.63 27.53
CA ALA A 229 -29.69 1.68 28.04
C ALA A 229 -28.36 1.10 28.58
N ASP A 230 -28.42 0.05 29.41
CA ASP A 230 -27.26 -0.64 30.00
C ASP A 230 -26.26 -1.13 28.93
N SER A 231 -26.79 -1.56 27.78
CA SER A 231 -26.03 -2.00 26.61
C SER A 231 -25.80 -0.91 25.56
N ASN A 232 -26.39 0.28 25.73
CA ASN A 232 -26.48 1.36 24.76
C ASN A 232 -26.91 0.89 23.34
N THR A 233 -27.93 0.02 23.29
CA THR A 233 -28.52 -0.49 22.05
C THR A 233 -29.93 0.08 21.83
N GLN A 234 -30.36 0.17 20.56
CA GLN A 234 -31.71 0.61 20.16
C GLN A 234 -32.21 1.95 20.75
N ARG A 235 -31.29 2.89 21.05
CA ARG A 235 -31.60 4.27 21.50
C ARG A 235 -32.64 4.93 20.59
N GLN A 236 -33.76 5.36 21.17
CA GLN A 236 -34.92 5.91 20.44
C GLN A 236 -34.83 7.43 20.22
N GLY A 237 -33.86 8.08 20.84
CA GLY A 237 -33.51 9.48 20.60
C GLY A 237 -32.64 10.07 21.70
N CYS A 238 -32.06 11.22 21.42
CA CYS A 238 -31.29 12.01 22.37
C CYS A 238 -31.34 13.51 22.03
N LYS A 239 -31.10 14.37 23.04
CA LYS A 239 -30.97 15.82 22.90
C LYS A 239 -29.87 16.35 23.84
N PRO A 240 -28.99 17.26 23.38
CA PRO A 240 -28.16 18.06 24.29
C PRO A 240 -29.04 19.03 25.07
N LEU A 241 -28.64 19.35 26.31
CA LEU A 241 -29.38 20.23 27.21
C LEU A 241 -28.80 21.65 27.29
N THR A 242 -27.88 22.03 26.41
CA THR A 242 -27.35 23.39 26.28
C THR A 242 -28.49 24.42 26.24
N GLN A 243 -28.50 25.36 27.18
CA GLN A 243 -29.53 26.39 27.37
C GLN A 243 -30.98 25.85 27.47
N ALA A 244 -31.17 24.59 27.87
CA ALA A 244 -32.49 23.98 27.95
C ALA A 244 -33.30 24.55 29.12
N GLN A 245 -34.55 24.93 28.85
CA GLN A 245 -35.48 25.48 29.84
C GLN A 245 -36.53 24.44 30.23
N SER A 246 -36.65 24.17 31.53
CA SER A 246 -37.67 23.28 32.09
C SER A 246 -38.80 24.05 32.78
N LYS A 247 -40.05 23.60 32.58
CA LYS A 247 -41.22 24.15 33.29
C LYS A 247 -42.04 23.05 33.95
N ASP A 248 -42.32 23.21 35.23
CA ASP A 248 -43.20 22.31 35.99
C ASP A 248 -44.69 22.60 35.72
N ASN A 249 -45.48 21.53 35.75
CA ASN A 249 -46.92 21.42 35.50
C ASN A 249 -47.32 19.96 35.88
N SER A 250 -48.57 19.54 35.63
CA SER A 250 -48.99 18.13 35.87
C SER A 250 -48.21 17.07 35.05
N TYR A 251 -47.45 17.54 34.06
CA TYR A 251 -46.30 16.91 33.40
C TYR A 251 -45.23 18.00 33.24
N PHE A 252 -43.94 17.66 33.21
CA PHE A 252 -42.89 18.66 32.98
C PHE A 252 -42.54 18.78 31.49
N THR A 253 -42.10 19.97 31.10
CA THR A 253 -41.76 20.30 29.71
C THR A 253 -40.32 20.76 29.62
N ILE A 254 -39.54 20.20 28.69
CA ILE A 254 -38.18 20.63 28.35
C ILE A 254 -38.24 21.30 26.97
N LYS A 255 -37.80 22.55 26.87
CA LYS A 255 -37.51 23.23 25.60
C LYS A 255 -35.99 23.23 25.39
N CYS A 256 -35.55 22.68 24.26
CA CYS A 256 -34.13 22.65 23.87
C CYS A 256 -33.78 23.86 22.99
N PHE A 257 -32.47 24.14 22.83
CA PHE A 257 -31.95 25.27 22.03
C PHE A 257 -32.45 25.27 20.58
N ASP A 258 -32.59 24.10 19.96
CA ASP A 258 -33.14 23.92 18.60
C ASP A 258 -34.66 24.19 18.47
N ASN A 259 -35.25 24.84 19.48
CA ASN A 259 -36.69 25.06 19.67
C ASN A 259 -37.54 23.76 19.74
N SER A 260 -36.93 22.57 19.83
CA SER A 260 -37.71 21.35 20.05
C SER A 260 -38.25 21.28 21.48
N VAL A 261 -39.52 20.90 21.60
CA VAL A 261 -40.25 20.83 22.88
C VAL A 261 -40.60 19.38 23.16
N HIS A 262 -40.25 18.89 24.36
CA HIS A 262 -40.47 17.52 24.79
C HIS A 262 -41.19 17.52 26.16
N HIS A 263 -42.25 16.73 26.26
CA HIS A 263 -43.08 16.64 27.46
C HIS A 263 -42.88 15.27 28.12
N PHE A 264 -42.65 15.28 29.42
CA PHE A 264 -42.35 14.09 30.22
C PHE A 264 -43.24 14.03 31.47
N LYS A 265 -43.68 12.83 31.82
CA LYS A 265 -44.54 12.56 32.97
C LYS A 265 -43.97 11.41 33.80
N VAL A 266 -43.91 11.61 35.10
CA VAL A 266 -43.45 10.60 36.07
C VAL A 266 -44.57 9.57 36.32
N SER A 267 -44.18 8.33 36.62
CA SER A 267 -45.11 7.28 37.05
C SER A 267 -45.82 7.66 38.36
N GLN A 268 -47.06 7.21 38.56
CA GLN A 268 -47.87 7.55 39.76
C GLN A 268 -47.53 6.70 41.00
N LYS A 269 -46.66 5.70 40.90
CA LYS A 269 -46.22 4.90 42.06
C LYS A 269 -45.06 5.59 42.78
N ASN A 270 -45.22 5.77 44.10
CA ASN A 270 -44.29 6.41 45.03
C ASN A 270 -44.01 7.89 44.75
N ASN A 271 -44.67 8.77 45.53
CA ASN A 271 -44.48 10.24 45.58
C ASN A 271 -44.05 10.90 44.24
N PRO A 272 -45.00 11.07 43.29
CA PRO A 272 -44.69 11.53 41.94
C PRO A 272 -44.22 12.99 41.89
N GLU A 273 -44.48 13.80 42.91
CA GLU A 273 -44.07 15.20 42.99
C GLU A 273 -42.59 15.31 43.40
N ALA A 274 -42.19 14.62 44.48
CA ALA A 274 -40.78 14.53 44.88
C ALA A 274 -39.92 13.94 43.75
N THR A 275 -40.40 12.87 43.11
CA THR A 275 -39.69 12.25 41.99
C THR A 275 -39.57 13.21 40.79
N ARG A 276 -40.61 14.01 40.48
CA ARG A 276 -40.54 15.03 39.42
C ARG A 276 -39.54 16.14 39.75
N LYS A 277 -39.51 16.59 41.01
CA LYS A 277 -38.55 17.60 41.48
C LYS A 277 -37.10 17.14 41.27
N MET A 278 -36.79 15.89 41.62
CA MET A 278 -35.45 15.31 41.38
C MET A 278 -35.07 15.27 39.89
N TRP A 279 -36.01 14.95 38.99
CA TRP A 279 -35.75 15.01 37.54
C TRP A 279 -35.50 16.44 37.06
N LEU A 280 -36.25 17.42 37.56
CA LEU A 280 -36.07 18.83 37.20
C LEU A 280 -34.71 19.36 37.70
N GLU A 281 -34.34 19.07 38.94
CA GLU A 281 -33.04 19.44 39.53
C GLU A 281 -31.87 18.83 38.76
N ALA A 282 -31.95 17.54 38.39
CA ALA A 282 -30.93 16.89 37.57
C ALA A 282 -30.86 17.45 36.13
N ILE A 283 -31.99 17.84 35.54
CA ILE A 283 -32.04 18.49 34.22
C ILE A 283 -31.40 19.88 34.27
N GLU A 284 -31.64 20.63 35.34
CA GLU A 284 -31.05 21.96 35.55
C GLU A 284 -29.54 21.87 35.79
N GLU A 285 -29.07 20.93 36.61
CA GLU A 285 -27.63 20.69 36.84
C GLU A 285 -26.90 20.28 35.55
N HIS A 286 -27.47 19.35 34.78
CA HIS A 286 -26.91 18.95 33.48
C HIS A 286 -27.05 20.02 32.39
N SER A 287 -28.08 20.88 32.43
CA SER A 287 -28.24 22.03 31.52
C SER A 287 -27.18 23.10 31.80
N ALA A 288 -26.94 23.43 33.08
CA ALA A 288 -25.88 24.33 33.51
C ALA A 288 -24.49 23.80 33.10
N PHE A 289 -24.20 22.52 33.36
CA PHE A 289 -22.99 21.85 32.89
C PHE A 289 -22.82 21.92 31.37
N SER A 290 -23.86 21.52 30.61
CA SER A 290 -23.83 21.55 29.14
C SER A 290 -23.69 22.96 28.57
N THR A 291 -24.10 24.00 29.31
CA THR A 291 -23.99 25.39 28.88
C THR A 291 -22.59 25.94 29.17
N HIS A 292 -22.05 25.70 30.38
CA HIS A 292 -20.71 26.12 30.79
C HIS A 292 -19.60 25.58 29.87
N TYR A 293 -19.72 24.35 29.38
CA TYR A 293 -18.76 23.77 28.43
C TYR A 293 -19.01 24.17 26.96
N CYS A 294 -20.12 24.85 26.65
CA CYS A 294 -20.43 25.37 25.32
C CYS A 294 -20.23 26.90 25.19
N SER A 295 -19.93 27.61 26.29
CA SER A 295 -19.78 29.07 26.32
C SER A 295 -18.35 29.54 26.63
N GLN A 296 -17.36 28.66 26.49
CA GLN A 296 -15.94 29.04 26.48
C GLN A 296 -15.51 29.25 25.02
N ASP A 297 -15.58 30.50 24.56
CA ASP A 297 -14.80 30.93 23.38
C ASP A 297 -13.29 30.91 23.74
N PRO A 298 -12.36 30.68 22.80
CA PRO A 298 -10.94 30.51 23.11
C PRO A 298 -10.20 31.77 23.62
N ASP A 299 -10.81 32.95 23.50
CA ASP A 299 -10.14 34.27 23.63
C ASP A 299 -10.58 35.10 24.85
N SER A 300 -11.27 34.50 25.85
CA SER A 300 -11.54 35.17 27.12
C SER A 300 -10.45 34.88 28.16
N GLU A 301 -9.45 35.75 28.22
CA GLU A 301 -8.47 35.79 29.32
C GLU A 301 -9.18 36.14 30.64
N GLU A 302 -9.26 35.19 31.57
CA GLU A 302 -9.31 35.48 33.01
C GLU A 302 -8.17 34.72 33.70
N GLU A 303 -7.45 35.42 34.55
CA GLU A 303 -6.15 35.02 35.11
C GLU A 303 -6.31 34.07 36.31
N ASP A 304 -5.40 33.10 36.45
CA ASP A 304 -4.97 32.65 37.78
C ASP A 304 -3.50 32.17 37.73
N ASP A 305 -2.70 32.67 38.67
CA ASP A 305 -1.25 32.80 38.61
C ASP A 305 -0.43 31.55 38.22
N ASN A 306 0.69 31.80 37.50
CA ASN A 306 1.98 31.06 37.40
C ASN A 306 2.47 30.66 35.98
N VAL A 307 2.34 31.55 34.99
CA VAL A 307 3.10 31.44 33.73
C VAL A 307 4.24 32.47 33.73
N VAL A 308 5.44 32.04 34.16
CA VAL A 308 6.68 32.83 34.01
C VAL A 308 6.93 33.06 32.52
N SER A 309 6.84 34.30 32.09
CA SER A 309 6.99 34.68 30.68
C SER A 309 8.42 34.45 30.17
N VAL A 310 8.56 34.35 28.84
CA VAL A 310 9.88 34.28 28.20
C VAL A 310 10.71 35.55 28.50
N HIS A 311 10.04 36.68 28.75
CA HIS A 311 10.69 37.93 29.16
C HIS A 311 11.31 37.80 30.56
N GLU A 312 10.58 37.29 31.55
CA GLU A 312 11.10 37.05 32.90
C GLU A 312 12.27 36.07 32.93
N LEU A 313 12.35 35.13 31.98
CA LEU A 313 13.49 34.22 31.87
C LEU A 313 14.75 34.96 31.40
N SER A 314 14.62 35.82 30.38
CA SER A 314 15.68 36.75 29.94
C SER A 314 16.10 37.69 31.07
N ASP A 315 15.14 38.29 31.78
CA ASP A 315 15.41 39.24 32.86
C ASP A 315 16.00 38.54 34.09
N SER A 316 15.73 37.24 34.29
CA SER A 316 16.41 36.41 35.29
C SER A 316 17.84 36.05 34.88
N PHE A 317 18.09 35.81 33.59
CA PHE A 317 19.43 35.59 33.06
C PHE A 317 20.31 36.85 33.20
N GLN A 318 19.80 38.03 32.80
CA GLN A 318 20.50 39.31 32.96
C GLN A 318 20.77 39.64 34.44
N ARG A 319 19.83 39.36 35.35
CA ARG A 319 20.04 39.51 36.80
C ARG A 319 21.10 38.54 37.33
N ALA A 320 21.15 37.30 36.84
CA ALA A 320 22.18 36.34 37.23
C ALA A 320 23.58 36.77 36.75
N GLU A 321 23.69 37.25 35.51
CA GLU A 321 24.94 37.78 34.94
C GLU A 321 25.44 39.04 35.68
N ALA A 322 24.56 39.98 35.99
CA ALA A 322 24.90 41.17 36.78
C ALA A 322 25.32 40.83 38.22
N CYS A 323 24.65 39.86 38.87
CA CYS A 323 25.06 39.36 40.19
C CYS A 323 26.44 38.66 40.15
N HIS A 324 26.73 37.92 39.09
CA HIS A 324 28.02 37.27 38.89
C HIS A 324 29.18 38.28 38.70
N GLN A 325 29.01 39.26 37.80
CA GLN A 325 30.00 40.33 37.59
C GLN A 325 30.26 41.15 38.87
N ARG A 326 29.21 41.41 39.66
CA ARG A 326 29.33 42.09 40.95
C ARG A 326 30.08 41.23 41.98
N LEU A 327 29.79 39.93 42.07
CA LEU A 327 30.52 39.02 42.96
C LEU A 327 32.01 38.96 42.60
N GLU A 328 32.35 38.87 41.32
CA GLU A 328 33.73 38.91 40.82
C GLU A 328 34.44 40.23 41.19
N THR A 329 33.73 41.36 41.09
CA THR A 329 34.27 42.69 41.47
C THR A 329 34.56 42.80 42.98
N GLU A 330 33.60 42.41 43.84
CA GLU A 330 33.76 42.41 45.30
C GLU A 330 34.86 41.43 45.74
N MET A 331 34.98 40.28 45.05
CA MET A 331 36.07 39.33 45.28
C MET A 331 37.44 39.91 44.92
N LEU A 332 37.59 40.57 43.77
CA LEU A 332 38.84 41.22 43.38
C LEU A 332 39.23 42.33 44.37
N ALA A 333 38.26 43.11 44.87
CA ALA A 333 38.49 44.10 45.92
C ALA A 333 38.98 43.44 47.23
N LEU A 334 38.34 42.36 47.69
CA LEU A 334 38.76 41.59 48.86
C LEU A 334 40.18 41.00 48.68
N LEU A 335 40.49 40.51 47.49
CA LEU A 335 41.81 39.96 47.14
C LEU A 335 42.90 41.05 47.07
N SER A 336 42.54 42.30 46.73
CA SER A 336 43.43 43.46 46.86
C SER A 336 43.65 43.83 48.32
N MET A 337 42.59 43.93 49.13
CA MET A 337 42.67 44.21 50.57
C MET A 337 43.45 43.16 51.38
N VAL A 338 43.59 41.94 50.88
CA VAL A 338 44.43 40.87 51.46
C VAL A 338 45.89 40.92 50.97
N LYS A 339 46.18 41.70 49.91
CA LYS A 339 47.53 41.91 49.34
C LYS A 339 48.14 43.27 49.70
N GLU A 340 47.32 44.29 49.88
CA GLU A 340 47.73 45.67 50.15
C GLU A 340 47.69 45.98 51.66
N ASP A 341 48.87 45.92 52.27
CA ASP A 341 49.29 46.47 53.58
C ASP A 341 48.53 46.12 54.88
N GLY A 342 49.33 45.79 55.92
CA GLY A 342 48.96 45.90 57.34
C GLY A 342 47.96 44.90 57.94
N LEU A 343 46.97 44.38 57.20
CA LEU A 343 45.98 43.45 57.78
C LEU A 343 46.56 42.05 58.04
N ALA A 344 47.45 41.58 57.17
CA ALA A 344 48.01 40.22 57.25
C ALA A 344 48.89 39.97 58.49
N GLU A 345 49.46 41.02 59.09
CA GLU A 345 50.26 40.93 60.32
C GLU A 345 49.42 40.98 61.60
N ARG A 346 48.16 41.45 61.51
CA ARG A 346 47.24 41.59 62.66
C ARG A 346 46.27 40.43 62.82
N LEU A 347 46.11 39.59 61.79
CA LEU A 347 45.25 38.42 61.80
C LEU A 347 46.07 37.13 61.98
N PRO A 348 45.61 36.17 62.80
CA PRO A 348 46.23 34.84 62.88
C PRO A 348 46.38 34.21 61.49
N ALA A 349 47.54 33.63 61.20
CA ALA A 349 47.87 33.10 59.87
C ALA A 349 46.84 32.09 59.33
N ALA A 350 46.21 31.30 60.20
CA ALA A 350 45.14 30.38 59.84
C ALA A 350 43.88 31.08 59.27
N ILE A 351 43.57 32.31 59.71
CA ILE A 351 42.45 33.11 59.17
C ILE A 351 42.85 33.67 57.80
N VAL A 352 44.08 34.17 57.65
CA VAL A 352 44.59 34.66 56.36
C VAL A 352 44.65 33.53 55.33
N GLN A 353 45.03 32.31 55.73
CA GLN A 353 45.00 31.14 54.88
C GLN A 353 43.56 30.75 54.51
N LYS A 354 42.62 30.71 55.46
CA LYS A 354 41.20 30.42 55.15
C LYS A 354 40.57 31.47 54.24
N LEU A 355 40.94 32.74 54.35
CA LEU A 355 40.51 33.79 53.42
C LEU A 355 41.03 33.53 52.00
N LYS A 356 42.28 33.07 51.83
CA LYS A 356 42.83 32.70 50.51
C LYS A 356 42.10 31.49 49.92
N GLU A 357 41.92 30.42 50.71
CA GLU A 357 41.17 29.22 50.29
C GLU A 357 39.73 29.57 49.83
N VAL A 358 39.05 30.49 50.53
CA VAL A 358 37.71 31.00 50.13
C VAL A 358 37.76 31.86 48.86
N CYS A 359 38.79 32.68 48.68
CA CYS A 359 38.98 33.47 47.47
C CYS A 359 39.28 32.60 46.24
N GLU A 360 40.06 31.53 46.41
CA GLU A 360 40.37 30.59 45.33
C GLU A 360 39.12 29.77 44.95
N ALA A 361 38.44 29.13 45.92
CA ALA A 361 37.24 28.34 45.68
C ALA A 361 36.07 29.16 45.09
N SER A 362 35.87 30.40 45.55
CA SER A 362 34.82 31.28 44.98
C SER A 362 35.20 31.82 43.59
N SER A 363 36.51 31.93 43.26
CA SER A 363 36.96 32.33 41.93
C SER A 363 36.73 31.19 40.90
N GLU A 364 37.05 29.95 41.27
CA GLU A 364 36.70 28.75 40.49
C GLU A 364 35.18 28.62 40.30
N THR A 365 34.40 28.93 41.33
CA THR A 365 32.92 28.97 41.28
C THR A 365 32.43 30.02 40.29
N CYS A 366 32.96 31.24 40.33
CA CYS A 366 32.64 32.30 39.36
C CYS A 366 33.00 31.90 37.93
N SER A 367 34.20 31.38 37.67
CA SER A 367 34.61 30.91 36.34
C SER A 367 33.68 29.79 35.82
N SER A 368 33.26 28.87 36.69
CA SER A 368 32.33 27.79 36.34
C SER A 368 30.94 28.33 36.01
N LEU A 369 30.44 29.30 36.79
CA LEU A 369 29.13 29.93 36.56
C LEU A 369 29.11 30.70 35.23
N HIS A 370 30.19 31.42 34.91
CA HIS A 370 30.36 32.13 33.64
C HIS A 370 30.26 31.18 32.43
N GLN A 371 30.92 30.02 32.49
CA GLN A 371 30.85 29.01 31.43
C GLN A 371 29.43 28.44 31.28
N CYS A 372 28.71 28.20 32.38
CA CYS A 372 27.31 27.77 32.35
C CYS A 372 26.41 28.82 31.68
N LEU A 373 26.51 30.10 32.04
CA LEU A 373 25.74 31.19 31.41
C LEU A 373 26.01 31.27 29.89
N GLY A 374 27.28 31.17 29.48
CA GLY A 374 27.67 31.15 28.07
C GLY A 374 27.18 29.91 27.28
N LEU A 375 26.89 28.79 27.94
CA LEU A 375 26.26 27.62 27.33
C LEU A 375 24.74 27.80 27.19
N PHE A 376 24.06 28.38 28.19
CA PHE A 376 22.62 28.64 28.12
C PHE A 376 22.27 29.62 26.98
N SER A 377 23.01 30.73 26.84
CA SER A 377 22.83 31.69 25.75
C SER A 377 22.96 31.04 24.35
N LYS A 378 23.94 30.15 24.16
CA LYS A 378 24.10 29.36 22.92
C LYS A 378 22.93 28.41 22.68
N GLN A 379 22.40 27.79 23.74
CA GLN A 379 21.24 26.90 23.64
C GLN A 379 19.96 27.67 23.30
N GLU A 380 19.79 28.88 23.83
CA GLU A 380 18.66 29.78 23.52
C GLU A 380 18.68 30.24 22.06
N GLY A 381 19.82 30.67 21.54
CA GLY A 381 19.98 30.99 20.11
C GLY A 381 19.60 29.82 19.20
N ALA A 382 20.02 28.60 19.55
CA ALA A 382 19.65 27.39 18.82
C ALA A 382 18.14 27.05 18.91
N ARG A 383 17.48 27.33 20.05
CA ARG A 383 16.02 27.21 20.20
C ARG A 383 15.28 28.24 19.33
N SER A 384 15.73 29.49 19.30
CA SER A 384 15.13 30.55 18.48
C SER A 384 15.17 30.22 16.98
N VAL A 385 16.29 29.70 16.47
CA VAL A 385 16.40 29.25 15.07
C VAL A 385 15.46 28.07 14.77
N LYS A 386 15.38 27.07 15.66
CA LYS A 386 14.42 25.96 15.51
C LYS A 386 12.97 26.43 15.53
N LEU A 387 12.61 27.34 16.42
CA LEU A 387 11.25 27.89 16.49
C LEU A 387 10.85 28.59 15.19
N LYS A 388 11.73 29.40 14.61
CA LYS A 388 11.50 30.05 13.30
C LYS A 388 11.32 29.02 12.16
N GLN A 389 12.09 27.92 12.18
CA GLN A 389 11.92 26.83 11.21
C GLN A 389 10.58 26.10 11.37
N GLU A 390 10.13 25.85 12.61
CA GLU A 390 8.86 25.14 12.86
C GLU A 390 7.63 26.03 12.55
N VAL A 391 7.72 27.33 12.80
CA VAL A 391 6.68 28.30 12.42
C VAL A 391 6.48 28.32 10.89
N GLU A 392 7.56 28.35 10.10
CA GLU A 392 7.44 28.35 8.64
C GLU A 392 6.89 27.01 8.10
N LYS A 393 7.26 25.86 8.71
CA LYS A 393 6.63 24.57 8.39
C LYS A 393 5.12 24.57 8.68
N ASN A 394 4.71 25.07 9.85
CA ASN A 394 3.30 25.12 10.24
C ASN A 394 2.49 26.02 9.31
N LYS A 395 3.07 27.13 8.84
CA LYS A 395 2.49 27.99 7.80
C LYS A 395 2.29 27.22 6.48
N ILE A 396 3.34 26.58 5.94
CA ILE A 396 3.25 25.76 4.73
C ILE A 396 2.22 24.63 4.88
N LEU A 397 2.17 23.98 6.05
CA LEU A 397 1.20 22.93 6.36
C LEU A 397 -0.24 23.48 6.41
N SER A 398 -0.46 24.68 6.96
CA SER A 398 -1.77 25.34 6.97
C SER A 398 -2.24 25.75 5.57
N GLU A 399 -1.34 26.26 4.74
CA GLU A 399 -1.61 26.60 3.33
C GLU A 399 -2.01 25.33 2.53
N ALA A 400 -1.31 24.20 2.77
CA ALA A 400 -1.67 22.91 2.20
C ALA A 400 -3.00 22.36 2.74
N LEU A 401 -3.27 22.49 4.05
CA LEU A 401 -4.53 22.03 4.66
C LEU A 401 -5.74 22.83 4.13
N GLN A 402 -5.58 24.14 3.94
CA GLN A 402 -6.62 25.01 3.39
C GLN A 402 -6.87 24.75 1.90
N THR A 403 -5.82 24.35 1.15
CA THR A 403 -5.97 23.85 -0.23
C THR A 403 -6.80 22.56 -0.25
N LEU A 404 -6.44 21.56 0.56
CA LEU A 404 -7.17 20.30 0.71
C LEU A 404 -8.63 20.48 1.17
N ALA A 405 -8.89 21.42 2.08
CA ALA A 405 -10.25 21.75 2.51
C ALA A 405 -11.09 22.36 1.36
N THR A 406 -10.45 23.15 0.49
CA THR A 406 -11.11 23.73 -0.69
C THR A 406 -11.42 22.63 -1.72
N GLU A 407 -10.46 21.74 -2.02
CA GLU A 407 -10.67 20.58 -2.92
C GLU A 407 -11.77 19.63 -2.40
N HIS A 408 -11.81 19.36 -1.09
CA HIS A 408 -12.86 18.55 -0.47
C HIS A 408 -14.24 19.21 -0.63
N HIS A 409 -14.33 20.53 -0.46
CA HIS A 409 -15.59 21.26 -0.64
C HIS A 409 -16.06 21.28 -2.10
N GLU A 410 -15.15 21.42 -3.07
CA GLU A 410 -15.48 21.29 -4.50
C GLU A 410 -15.93 19.85 -4.85
N LEU A 411 -15.30 18.83 -4.27
CA LEU A 411 -15.71 17.44 -4.39
C LEU A 411 -17.14 17.21 -3.85
N GLU A 412 -17.45 17.69 -2.64
CA GLU A 412 -18.81 17.61 -2.08
C GLU A 412 -19.85 18.31 -2.98
N GLN A 413 -19.53 19.50 -3.49
CA GLN A 413 -20.42 20.21 -4.42
C GLN A 413 -20.62 19.45 -5.75
N SER A 414 -19.61 18.71 -6.23
CA SER A 414 -19.74 17.89 -7.44
C SER A 414 -20.65 16.67 -7.24
N VAL A 415 -20.53 15.99 -6.08
CA VAL A 415 -21.36 14.83 -5.70
C VAL A 415 -22.84 15.22 -5.60
N VAL A 416 -23.14 16.38 -5.00
CA VAL A 416 -24.52 16.90 -4.88
C VAL A 416 -25.14 17.30 -6.23
N LYS A 417 -24.32 17.63 -7.24
CA LYS A 417 -24.77 18.09 -8.58
C LYS A 417 -24.75 16.99 -9.65
N GLY A 418 -24.47 15.74 -9.30
CA GLY A 418 -24.64 14.58 -10.19
C GLY A 418 -23.84 14.64 -11.51
N SER A 419 -22.72 15.36 -11.52
CA SER A 419 -21.88 15.59 -12.69
C SER A 419 -20.44 15.14 -12.43
N SER A 420 -19.79 14.57 -13.45
CA SER A 420 -18.49 13.89 -13.30
C SER A 420 -17.39 14.85 -12.79
N PRO A 421 -16.69 14.54 -11.68
CA PRO A 421 -15.56 15.34 -11.23
C PRO A 421 -14.45 15.38 -12.28
N ARG A 422 -13.91 16.58 -12.54
CA ARG A 422 -12.83 16.78 -13.50
C ARG A 422 -11.50 16.49 -12.81
N SER A 423 -10.72 15.53 -13.32
CA SER A 423 -9.51 15.06 -12.66
C SER A 423 -8.39 16.12 -12.62
N VAL A 424 -8.14 16.68 -11.44
CA VAL A 424 -6.94 17.48 -11.14
C VAL A 424 -6.37 17.01 -9.80
N LEU A 425 -5.58 15.94 -9.83
CA LEU A 425 -4.62 15.64 -8.76
C LEU A 425 -3.31 15.18 -9.40
N SER A 426 -2.27 15.96 -9.11
CA SER A 426 -0.89 15.50 -9.20
C SER A 426 -0.64 14.49 -8.06
N GLY A 427 0.37 13.62 -8.13
CA GLY A 427 1.39 13.51 -9.17
C GLY A 427 2.60 12.69 -8.75
N ASP A 428 2.70 12.30 -7.48
CA ASP A 428 3.81 11.50 -6.95
C ASP A 428 3.66 10.00 -7.26
N GLU A 429 4.79 9.35 -7.56
CA GLU A 429 4.82 8.11 -8.32
C GLU A 429 5.77 7.05 -7.71
N PHE A 430 5.43 5.79 -7.90
CA PHE A 430 6.07 4.64 -7.25
C PHE A 430 7.35 4.22 -7.97
N TYR A 431 8.53 4.48 -7.38
CA TYR A 431 9.83 4.19 -8.00
C TYR A 431 10.80 3.44 -7.09
N ASP A 432 11.43 2.38 -7.62
CA ASP A 432 12.43 1.54 -6.93
C ASP A 432 13.74 2.30 -6.54
N ALA A 433 13.86 3.61 -6.80
CA ALA A 433 15.10 4.38 -6.64
C ALA A 433 14.91 5.63 -5.75
N LEU A 434 15.32 5.52 -4.49
CA LEU A 434 15.10 6.53 -3.44
C LEU A 434 16.14 7.66 -3.39
N SER A 435 15.66 8.83 -2.96
CA SER A 435 16.48 9.92 -2.43
C SER A 435 16.92 9.64 -0.98
N GLY A 436 17.80 10.49 -0.43
CA GLY A 436 18.45 10.29 0.87
C GLY A 436 17.55 10.52 2.10
N SER A 437 18.09 10.44 3.33
CA SER A 437 19.49 10.17 3.72
C SER A 437 19.60 9.88 5.22
N HIS A 438 20.55 9.03 5.67
CA HIS A 438 21.41 9.35 6.82
C HIS A 438 22.68 8.49 6.90
N VAL A 439 23.65 9.02 7.66
CA VAL A 439 25.04 8.65 7.98
C VAL A 439 25.41 7.14 8.05
N CYS A 440 26.66 6.84 7.65
CA CYS A 440 27.32 5.53 7.77
C CYS A 440 27.94 5.29 9.17
N LEU A 441 27.85 4.05 9.65
CA LEU A 441 28.74 3.47 10.66
C LEU A 441 29.43 2.21 10.08
N ARG A 442 30.57 1.80 10.68
CA ARG A 442 31.57 0.91 10.06
C ARG A 442 31.99 -0.22 11.02
N SER A 443 32.56 -1.30 10.47
CA SER A 443 33.16 -2.45 11.19
C SER A 443 32.14 -3.41 11.87
N VAL A 444 32.44 -4.69 12.10
CA VAL A 444 33.71 -5.47 11.99
C VAL A 444 33.47 -6.79 11.22
N ASP A 445 34.54 -7.38 10.65
CA ASP A 445 34.58 -8.73 10.08
C ASP A 445 34.08 -9.86 11.01
N PHE A 446 33.64 -10.98 10.41
CA PHE A 446 33.90 -12.31 10.96
C PHE A 446 33.99 -13.39 9.86
N LYS A 447 34.89 -14.37 10.03
CA LYS A 447 35.06 -15.54 9.13
C LYS A 447 34.72 -16.84 9.86
N SER A 448 33.92 -17.70 9.21
CA SER A 448 33.94 -19.16 9.38
C SER A 448 33.29 -19.79 8.14
N VAL A 449 34.04 -20.38 7.22
CA VAL A 449 34.63 -21.74 7.27
C VAL A 449 33.59 -22.83 6.99
N LEU A 450 33.85 -23.46 5.84
CA LEU A 450 33.33 -24.71 5.29
C LEU A 450 32.88 -25.76 6.33
N TYR A 451 31.75 -26.41 6.08
CA TYR A 451 31.55 -27.82 6.44
C TYR A 451 30.76 -28.55 5.35
N CYS A 452 31.41 -29.51 4.70
CA CYS A 452 30.77 -30.47 3.81
C CYS A 452 30.86 -31.84 4.48
N SER A 453 29.74 -32.53 4.67
CA SER A 453 29.67 -33.82 5.36
C SER A 453 29.04 -34.86 4.44
N ILE A 454 29.87 -35.69 3.83
CA ILE A 454 29.42 -36.79 2.97
C ILE A 454 28.84 -37.92 3.84
N SER A 455 27.70 -38.47 3.46
CA SER A 455 27.26 -39.80 3.88
C SER A 455 26.99 -40.66 2.62
N SER A 456 27.49 -41.90 2.62
CA SER A 456 27.63 -42.71 1.40
C SER A 456 27.31 -44.18 1.63
N ASN A 457 26.78 -44.86 0.59
CA ASN A 457 26.64 -46.33 0.45
C ASN A 457 25.57 -46.98 1.37
N LEU A 458 24.90 -48.09 1.06
CA LEU A 458 24.64 -48.94 -0.14
C LEU A 458 23.33 -49.74 0.17
N SER A 459 22.61 -50.50 -0.66
CA SER A 459 22.63 -50.97 -2.06
C SER A 459 21.18 -51.41 -2.43
N GLY A 460 20.77 -51.79 -3.65
CA GLY A 460 21.43 -51.87 -4.96
C GLY A 460 20.77 -52.94 -5.86
N ARG A 461 21.28 -53.10 -7.10
CA ARG A 461 21.02 -54.20 -8.08
C ARG A 461 19.61 -54.26 -8.74
N MET A 462 19.45 -54.64 -10.02
CA MET A 462 20.39 -55.17 -11.04
C MET A 462 20.18 -54.54 -12.45
N SER A 463 21.29 -54.34 -13.17
CA SER A 463 21.59 -54.70 -14.59
C SER A 463 20.64 -54.33 -15.75
N GLN A 464 21.07 -54.18 -17.02
CA GLN A 464 22.34 -54.06 -17.81
C GLN A 464 21.87 -53.84 -19.28
N ASP A 465 22.54 -53.28 -20.28
CA ASP A 465 23.83 -52.60 -20.54
C ASP A 465 23.56 -51.63 -21.76
N ASP A 466 24.46 -50.94 -22.49
CA ASP A 466 25.93 -51.00 -22.62
C ASP A 466 26.56 -49.67 -23.16
N ARG A 467 27.86 -49.51 -22.89
CA ARG A 467 28.95 -48.79 -23.60
C ARG A 467 28.78 -47.48 -24.43
N ARG A 468 29.65 -46.54 -24.02
CA ARG A 468 30.56 -45.64 -24.81
C ARG A 468 30.05 -44.29 -25.31
N GLY A 469 30.90 -43.27 -25.12
CA GLY A 469 30.78 -41.93 -25.70
C GLY A 469 31.20 -40.81 -24.73
N GLU A 470 32.49 -40.69 -24.41
CA GLU A 470 33.04 -39.39 -23.97
C GLU A 470 33.52 -38.70 -25.24
N GLU A 471 32.68 -37.84 -25.82
CA GLU A 471 33.02 -36.98 -26.94
C GLU A 471 32.78 -35.52 -26.50
N GLU A 472 33.81 -34.69 -26.63
CA GLU A 472 33.75 -33.25 -26.39
C GLU A 472 33.02 -32.60 -27.58
N ASP A 473 31.69 -32.59 -27.52
CA ASP A 473 30.87 -32.04 -28.61
C ASP A 473 31.09 -30.52 -28.68
N ASN A 474 31.69 -30.05 -29.77
CA ASN A 474 31.87 -28.62 -30.02
C ASN A 474 30.49 -28.00 -30.31
N ASP A 475 30.23 -26.81 -29.75
CA ASP A 475 29.12 -25.95 -30.18
C ASP A 475 29.37 -25.38 -31.60
N GLU A 476 29.38 -26.24 -32.62
CA GLU A 476 29.17 -25.81 -34.00
C GLU A 476 27.70 -25.39 -34.15
N VAL A 477 27.47 -24.15 -34.58
CA VAL A 477 26.12 -23.59 -34.73
C VAL A 477 25.36 -24.39 -35.79
N ALA A 478 24.43 -25.23 -35.33
CA ALA A 478 23.67 -26.16 -36.17
C ALA A 478 22.66 -25.44 -37.09
N THR A 479 23.16 -24.80 -38.15
CA THR A 479 22.35 -24.14 -39.19
C THR A 479 21.65 -25.18 -40.06
N VAL A 480 20.33 -25.26 -39.95
CA VAL A 480 19.50 -26.05 -40.88
C VAL A 480 18.96 -25.10 -41.95
N ASN A 481 19.29 -25.37 -43.21
CA ASN A 481 18.88 -24.57 -44.38
C ASN A 481 19.25 -23.07 -44.31
N GLY A 482 20.32 -22.72 -43.58
CA GLY A 482 20.79 -21.34 -43.43
C GLY A 482 20.00 -20.48 -42.42
N VAL A 483 19.04 -21.05 -41.69
CA VAL A 483 18.34 -20.37 -40.59
C VAL A 483 19.04 -20.67 -39.26
N ARG A 484 19.24 -19.64 -38.45
CA ARG A 484 19.85 -19.74 -37.10
C ARG A 484 18.90 -20.48 -36.15
N LYS A 485 19.40 -21.50 -35.46
CA LYS A 485 18.62 -22.32 -34.53
C LYS A 485 18.64 -21.69 -33.13
N HIS A 486 17.58 -20.95 -32.81
CA HIS A 486 17.37 -20.36 -31.48
C HIS A 486 16.98 -21.39 -30.40
N ARG A 487 17.29 -21.09 -29.13
CA ARG A 487 16.93 -21.90 -27.96
C ARG A 487 15.42 -22.03 -27.74
N SER A 488 15.03 -23.14 -27.14
CA SER A 488 13.64 -23.52 -26.80
C SER A 488 13.40 -23.71 -25.30
N SER A 489 14.35 -23.29 -24.47
CA SER A 489 14.35 -23.37 -23.01
C SER A 489 15.34 -22.37 -22.43
N LEU A 490 15.16 -21.97 -21.17
CA LEU A 490 16.19 -21.27 -20.39
C LEU A 490 17.20 -22.29 -19.80
N PRO A 491 18.40 -21.88 -19.38
CA PRO A 491 19.40 -22.77 -18.78
C PRO A 491 18.94 -23.41 -17.46
N ALA A 492 18.14 -22.70 -16.66
CA ALA A 492 17.53 -23.22 -15.44
C ALA A 492 16.00 -23.01 -15.42
N PRO A 493 15.23 -23.91 -14.78
CA PRO A 493 13.82 -23.69 -14.52
C PRO A 493 13.61 -22.61 -13.45
N MET A 494 12.41 -22.02 -13.42
CA MET A 494 12.03 -21.10 -12.36
C MET A 494 11.95 -21.80 -11.00
N PHE A 495 12.40 -21.11 -9.96
CA PHE A 495 12.26 -21.54 -8.57
C PHE A 495 10.78 -21.55 -8.14
N SER A 496 10.49 -22.35 -7.10
CA SER A 496 9.18 -22.34 -6.45
C SER A 496 8.90 -20.98 -5.81
N ARG A 497 7.84 -20.31 -6.26
CA ARG A 497 7.32 -19.09 -5.62
C ARG A 497 6.48 -19.38 -4.36
N ASN A 498 6.14 -20.65 -4.11
CA ASN A 498 5.25 -21.03 -3.00
C ASN A 498 5.93 -20.86 -1.63
N ASP A 499 7.26 -20.99 -1.58
CA ASP A 499 8.07 -20.87 -0.36
C ASP A 499 8.25 -19.40 0.09
N PHE A 500 7.90 -18.45 -0.78
CA PHE A 500 8.05 -17.00 -0.53
C PHE A 500 6.72 -16.25 -0.59
N SER A 501 6.05 -16.13 0.55
CA SER A 501 4.85 -15.30 0.67
C SER A 501 5.17 -13.81 0.47
N ILE A 502 4.48 -13.14 -0.48
CA ILE A 502 4.53 -11.68 -0.66
C ILE A 502 4.17 -10.97 0.66
N TRP A 503 3.20 -11.50 1.41
CA TRP A 503 2.84 -10.99 2.73
C TRP A 503 3.99 -11.06 3.75
N SER A 504 4.98 -11.95 3.60
CA SER A 504 6.18 -11.94 4.47
C SER A 504 7.10 -10.74 4.19
N ILE A 505 7.12 -10.25 2.95
CA ILE A 505 7.94 -9.12 2.51
C ILE A 505 7.20 -7.80 2.77
N LEU A 506 5.91 -7.72 2.42
CA LEU A 506 5.07 -6.60 2.84
C LEU A 506 5.06 -6.42 4.37
N ARG A 507 5.01 -7.52 5.15
CA ARG A 507 5.10 -7.47 6.62
C ARG A 507 6.45 -6.94 7.12
N LYS A 508 7.57 -7.29 6.47
CA LYS A 508 8.90 -6.71 6.78
C LYS A 508 8.98 -5.21 6.50
N CYS A 509 8.04 -4.67 5.72
CA CYS A 509 7.98 -3.26 5.33
C CYS A 509 6.81 -2.50 5.98
N ILE A 510 6.05 -3.09 6.90
CA ILE A 510 5.04 -2.35 7.68
C ILE A 510 5.79 -1.31 8.54
N GLY A 511 5.46 -0.03 8.35
CA GLY A 511 6.17 1.10 8.94
C GLY A 511 7.18 1.78 8.01
N MET A 512 7.38 1.25 6.80
CA MET A 512 8.05 1.94 5.69
C MET A 512 7.00 2.44 4.69
N GLU A 513 7.27 3.53 3.98
CA GLU A 513 6.49 3.88 2.79
C GLU A 513 6.62 2.76 1.74
N LEU A 514 5.51 2.38 1.09
CA LEU A 514 5.50 1.27 0.13
C LEU A 514 6.41 1.51 -1.08
N SER A 515 6.65 2.77 -1.44
CA SER A 515 7.62 3.20 -2.47
C SER A 515 9.09 2.92 -2.10
N LYS A 516 9.40 2.62 -0.83
CA LYS A 516 10.77 2.46 -0.32
C LYS A 516 11.29 1.01 -0.33
N ILE A 517 10.66 0.14 -1.12
CA ILE A 517 10.88 -1.31 -1.09
C ILE A 517 11.39 -1.79 -2.46
N THR A 518 12.68 -2.08 -2.58
CA THR A 518 13.20 -2.80 -3.77
C THR A 518 12.54 -4.17 -3.84
N MET A 519 11.79 -4.45 -4.91
CA MET A 519 11.20 -5.76 -5.20
C MET A 519 12.29 -6.86 -5.20
N PRO A 520 12.22 -7.89 -4.33
CA PRO A 520 13.19 -8.99 -4.34
C PRO A 520 13.17 -9.78 -5.65
N VAL A 521 14.33 -10.31 -6.06
CA VAL A 521 14.54 -11.00 -7.35
C VAL A 521 13.56 -12.17 -7.56
N ILE A 522 13.11 -12.83 -6.49
CA ILE A 522 12.09 -13.89 -6.54
C ILE A 522 10.75 -13.50 -7.19
N PHE A 523 10.42 -12.19 -7.26
CA PHE A 523 9.23 -11.70 -7.97
C PHE A 523 9.53 -11.18 -9.37
N ASN A 524 10.80 -11.13 -9.76
CA ASN A 524 11.19 -10.85 -11.12
C ASN A 524 10.94 -12.07 -12.05
N GLU A 525 11.24 -11.87 -13.32
CA GLU A 525 11.47 -12.87 -14.36
C GLU A 525 12.81 -12.49 -15.05
N PRO A 526 13.54 -13.43 -15.68
CA PRO A 526 14.86 -13.16 -16.28
C PRO A 526 14.76 -12.42 -17.63
N LEU A 527 14.04 -11.29 -17.67
CA LEU A 527 13.97 -10.36 -18.80
C LEU A 527 13.93 -8.91 -18.30
N SER A 528 14.59 -8.01 -19.01
CA SER A 528 14.47 -6.55 -18.86
C SER A 528 13.13 -6.05 -19.39
N PHE A 529 12.63 -4.90 -18.91
CA PHE A 529 11.42 -4.31 -19.48
C PHE A 529 11.58 -3.95 -20.97
N LEU A 530 12.81 -3.66 -21.43
CA LEU A 530 13.12 -3.47 -22.85
C LEU A 530 12.85 -4.75 -23.68
N GLN A 531 13.21 -5.91 -23.12
CA GLN A 531 12.90 -7.22 -23.71
C GLN A 531 11.38 -7.49 -23.66
N ARG A 532 10.70 -7.23 -22.53
CA ARG A 532 9.23 -7.36 -22.41
C ARG A 532 8.47 -6.49 -23.43
N LEU A 533 8.97 -5.32 -23.79
CA LEU A 533 8.41 -4.48 -24.88
C LEU A 533 8.67 -5.06 -26.28
N THR A 534 9.78 -5.76 -26.49
CA THR A 534 10.09 -6.40 -27.77
C THR A 534 9.13 -7.52 -28.13
N GLU A 535 8.43 -8.10 -27.16
CA GLU A 535 7.35 -9.09 -27.37
C GLU A 535 6.19 -8.54 -28.22
N TYR A 536 6.05 -7.22 -28.36
CA TYR A 536 5.12 -6.62 -29.31
C TYR A 536 5.36 -7.11 -30.76
N MET A 537 6.59 -7.54 -31.08
CA MET A 537 6.99 -8.03 -32.41
C MET A 537 6.80 -9.55 -32.60
N GLU A 538 6.26 -10.29 -31.62
CA GLU A 538 6.03 -11.76 -31.72
C GLU A 538 5.16 -12.13 -32.93
N HIS A 539 4.24 -11.24 -33.33
CA HIS A 539 3.27 -11.46 -34.41
C HIS A 539 3.47 -10.49 -35.60
N THR A 540 4.73 -10.15 -35.92
CA THR A 540 5.13 -9.24 -37.02
C THR A 540 4.56 -9.66 -38.39
N ASN A 541 4.22 -10.93 -38.58
CA ASN A 541 3.52 -11.43 -39.77
C ASN A 541 2.20 -10.67 -40.07
N LEU A 542 1.53 -10.11 -39.06
CA LEU A 542 0.32 -9.30 -39.23
C LEU A 542 0.62 -7.93 -39.87
N ILE A 543 1.80 -7.37 -39.62
CA ILE A 543 2.27 -6.13 -40.27
C ILE A 543 2.53 -6.41 -41.75
N HIS A 544 3.24 -7.49 -42.09
CA HIS A 544 3.48 -7.85 -43.49
C HIS A 544 2.17 -8.20 -44.23
N GLN A 545 1.19 -8.81 -43.56
CA GLN A 545 -0.15 -9.01 -44.14
C GLN A 545 -0.89 -7.68 -44.40
N ALA A 546 -0.82 -6.72 -43.48
CA ALA A 546 -1.32 -5.36 -43.74
C ALA A 546 -0.61 -4.72 -44.94
N ASN A 547 0.72 -4.81 -44.99
CA ASN A 547 1.50 -4.20 -46.06
C ASN A 547 1.20 -4.82 -47.44
N ALA A 548 0.99 -6.14 -47.49
CA ALA A 548 0.56 -6.87 -48.68
C ALA A 548 -0.82 -6.44 -49.20
N SER A 549 -1.75 -6.05 -48.32
CA SER A 549 -3.11 -5.66 -48.70
C SER A 549 -3.19 -4.25 -49.31
N ASP A 550 -3.89 -4.15 -50.45
CA ASP A 550 -4.17 -2.86 -51.10
C ASP A 550 -5.49 -2.21 -50.61
N ASP A 551 -6.39 -2.96 -49.96
CA ASP A 551 -7.59 -2.41 -49.27
C ASP A 551 -7.23 -1.91 -47.86
N SER A 552 -7.50 -0.63 -47.58
CA SER A 552 -7.24 0.04 -46.31
C SER A 552 -8.05 -0.51 -45.12
N ILE A 553 -9.24 -1.06 -45.36
CA ILE A 553 -10.05 -1.72 -44.33
C ILE A 553 -9.43 -3.07 -43.94
N GLU A 554 -8.92 -3.84 -44.90
CA GLU A 554 -8.15 -5.06 -44.59
C GLU A 554 -6.82 -4.73 -43.91
N ARG A 555 -6.15 -3.63 -44.27
CA ARG A 555 -4.98 -3.13 -43.49
C ARG A 555 -5.38 -2.81 -42.06
N MET A 556 -6.44 -2.05 -41.85
CA MET A 556 -6.93 -1.70 -40.51
C MET A 556 -7.33 -2.94 -39.69
N LYS A 557 -7.92 -3.99 -40.30
CA LYS A 557 -8.14 -5.29 -39.64
C LYS A 557 -6.83 -5.92 -39.16
N CYS A 558 -5.82 -6.00 -40.03
CA CYS A 558 -4.51 -6.58 -39.70
C CYS A 558 -3.78 -5.77 -38.62
N VAL A 559 -3.80 -4.43 -38.68
CA VAL A 559 -3.18 -3.56 -37.66
C VAL A 559 -3.94 -3.64 -36.32
N ALA A 560 -5.27 -3.73 -36.33
CA ALA A 560 -6.05 -3.96 -35.11
C ALA A 560 -5.77 -5.34 -34.48
N ALA A 561 -5.60 -6.37 -35.30
CA ALA A 561 -5.16 -7.69 -34.85
C ALA A 561 -3.74 -7.66 -34.28
N PHE A 562 -2.82 -6.95 -34.93
CA PHE A 562 -1.46 -6.75 -34.43
C PHE A 562 -1.46 -6.07 -33.06
N ALA A 563 -2.20 -4.96 -32.89
CA ALA A 563 -2.30 -4.24 -31.62
C ALA A 563 -2.87 -5.09 -30.46
N VAL A 564 -3.77 -6.05 -30.74
CA VAL A 564 -4.24 -7.03 -29.73
C VAL A 564 -3.19 -8.11 -29.47
N SER A 565 -2.55 -8.63 -30.53
CA SER A 565 -1.56 -9.71 -30.42
C SER A 565 -0.28 -9.29 -29.67
N ALA A 566 0.12 -8.02 -29.79
CA ALA A 566 1.28 -7.44 -29.12
C ALA A 566 1.18 -7.51 -27.58
N VAL A 567 -0.05 -7.55 -27.03
CA VAL A 567 -0.30 -7.67 -25.60
C VAL A 567 -0.79 -9.07 -25.18
N ALA A 568 -0.75 -10.06 -26.07
CA ALA A 568 -1.25 -11.41 -25.80
C ALA A 568 -0.34 -12.22 -24.85
N SER A 569 0.98 -12.07 -24.96
CA SER A 569 1.98 -12.85 -24.21
C SER A 569 1.91 -12.68 -22.69
N GLN A 570 1.20 -11.65 -22.21
CA GLN A 570 1.15 -11.22 -20.81
C GLN A 570 0.34 -12.16 -19.90
N TRP A 571 -0.51 -13.03 -20.46
CA TRP A 571 -1.33 -13.99 -19.68
C TRP A 571 -0.45 -14.90 -18.80
N GLU A 572 -0.86 -15.20 -17.56
CA GLU A 572 -0.09 -15.97 -16.54
C GLU A 572 1.33 -15.44 -16.18
N ARG A 573 1.87 -14.44 -16.88
CA ARG A 573 3.24 -13.91 -16.70
C ARG A 573 3.34 -12.87 -15.60
N THR A 574 3.05 -13.36 -14.40
CA THR A 574 3.01 -12.63 -13.13
C THR A 574 4.38 -12.21 -12.56
N GLY A 575 5.48 -12.45 -13.28
CA GLY A 575 6.79 -11.90 -12.93
C GLY A 575 6.92 -10.42 -13.35
N LYS A 576 7.55 -9.60 -12.51
CA LYS A 576 7.95 -8.22 -12.87
C LYS A 576 9.21 -8.32 -13.76
N PRO A 577 9.24 -7.79 -15.00
CA PRO A 577 10.52 -7.66 -15.72
C PRO A 577 11.48 -6.75 -14.93
N PHE A 578 12.78 -6.93 -15.10
CA PHE A 578 13.77 -6.06 -14.46
C PHE A 578 13.57 -4.60 -14.91
N ASN A 579 13.61 -3.67 -13.97
CA ASN A 579 13.56 -2.24 -14.26
C ASN A 579 14.88 -1.86 -14.94
N PRO A 580 14.88 -1.32 -16.18
CA PRO A 580 16.11 -1.07 -16.90
C PRO A 580 16.92 0.07 -16.26
N LEU A 581 18.25 -0.02 -16.35
CA LEU A 581 19.14 1.06 -15.93
C LEU A 581 19.07 2.23 -16.92
N LEU A 582 19.31 3.45 -16.47
CA LEU A 582 19.31 4.64 -17.33
C LEU A 582 20.44 4.55 -18.38
N GLY A 583 20.08 4.53 -19.66
CA GLY A 583 21.02 4.24 -20.76
C GLY A 583 21.27 2.73 -21.00
N GLU A 584 20.51 1.83 -20.37
CA GLU A 584 20.38 0.44 -20.81
C GLU A 584 19.75 0.40 -22.20
N THR A 585 20.27 -0.47 -23.06
CA THR A 585 19.76 -0.72 -24.41
C THR A 585 19.33 -2.18 -24.54
N TYR A 586 18.54 -2.49 -25.56
CA TYR A 586 18.36 -3.87 -26.00
C TYR A 586 18.06 -3.92 -27.51
N GLU A 587 18.81 -4.75 -28.24
CA GLU A 587 18.54 -5.05 -29.64
C GLU A 587 17.96 -6.44 -29.88
N LEU A 588 17.24 -6.60 -30.99
CA LEU A 588 16.87 -7.89 -31.55
C LEU A 588 16.89 -7.81 -33.09
N VAL A 589 17.56 -8.75 -33.75
CA VAL A 589 17.45 -8.99 -35.20
C VAL A 589 16.78 -10.34 -35.40
N ARG A 590 15.81 -10.42 -36.32
CA ARG A 590 15.08 -11.64 -36.67
C ARG A 590 14.89 -11.72 -38.18
N ASP A 591 15.87 -12.30 -38.87
CA ASP A 591 15.83 -12.50 -40.32
C ASP A 591 14.67 -13.41 -40.75
N ASP A 592 14.29 -14.37 -39.91
CA ASP A 592 13.15 -15.28 -40.11
C ASP A 592 11.78 -14.59 -39.97
N LEU A 593 11.71 -13.50 -39.19
CA LEU A 593 10.52 -12.66 -39.01
C LEU A 593 10.61 -11.33 -39.75
N GLY A 594 11.67 -11.10 -40.55
CA GLY A 594 11.82 -9.95 -41.42
C GLY A 594 12.05 -8.60 -40.75
N PHE A 595 12.50 -8.52 -39.49
CA PHE A 595 12.67 -7.23 -38.78
C PHE A 595 13.95 -7.12 -37.94
N ARG A 596 14.31 -5.88 -37.59
CA ARG A 596 15.23 -5.56 -36.49
C ARG A 596 14.63 -4.49 -35.56
N LEU A 597 14.95 -4.54 -34.27
CA LEU A 597 14.49 -3.64 -33.23
C LEU A 597 15.66 -3.17 -32.35
N ILE A 598 15.64 -1.90 -31.97
CA ILE A 598 16.46 -1.32 -30.89
C ILE A 598 15.55 -0.60 -29.89
N SER A 599 15.89 -0.68 -28.61
CA SER A 599 15.25 0.04 -27.51
C SER A 599 16.27 0.61 -26.53
N GLU A 600 15.93 1.73 -25.87
CA GLU A 600 16.77 2.41 -24.88
C GLU A 600 15.93 2.89 -23.69
N GLN A 601 16.47 2.77 -22.49
CA GLN A 601 15.92 3.39 -21.29
C GLN A 601 16.30 4.89 -21.22
N VAL A 602 15.56 5.70 -21.97
CA VAL A 602 15.80 7.14 -22.15
C VAL A 602 15.60 7.97 -20.87
N SER A 603 14.77 7.52 -19.93
CA SER A 603 14.56 8.17 -18.63
C SER A 603 14.28 7.17 -17.52
N HIS A 604 14.63 7.52 -16.27
CA HIS A 604 14.36 6.70 -15.07
C HIS A 604 13.40 7.39 -14.08
N HIS A 605 13.16 8.70 -14.22
CA HIS A 605 12.13 9.45 -13.47
C HIS A 605 11.42 10.49 -14.37
N PRO A 606 10.22 10.19 -14.92
CA PRO A 606 9.59 8.87 -14.91
C PRO A 606 10.42 7.82 -15.70
N PRO A 607 10.25 6.52 -15.43
CA PRO A 607 10.86 5.45 -16.20
C PRO A 607 10.21 5.39 -17.59
N VAL A 608 10.94 5.84 -18.62
CA VAL A 608 10.50 5.81 -20.01
C VAL A 608 11.46 4.92 -20.79
N SER A 609 10.89 3.95 -21.49
CA SER A 609 11.60 3.09 -22.44
C SER A 609 11.15 3.46 -23.85
N ALA A 610 12.07 3.83 -24.72
CA ALA A 610 11.80 4.09 -26.14
C ALA A 610 12.18 2.86 -26.97
N PHE A 611 11.45 2.59 -28.05
CA PHE A 611 11.74 1.51 -28.98
C PHE A 611 11.51 1.92 -30.44
N HIS A 612 12.28 1.32 -31.34
CA HIS A 612 12.17 1.50 -32.77
C HIS A 612 12.52 0.18 -33.48
N ALA A 613 11.60 -0.29 -34.30
CA ALA A 613 11.78 -1.43 -35.18
C ALA A 613 11.53 -1.05 -36.63
N GLU A 614 12.28 -1.68 -37.52
CA GLU A 614 12.16 -1.51 -38.97
C GLU A 614 12.16 -2.89 -39.63
N GLY A 615 11.31 -3.06 -40.65
CA GLY A 615 11.36 -4.24 -41.51
C GLY A 615 12.68 -4.26 -42.28
N LEU A 616 13.32 -5.41 -42.40
CA LEU A 616 14.61 -5.57 -43.09
C LEU A 616 14.51 -5.22 -44.59
N GLN A 617 13.31 -5.34 -45.16
CA GLN A 617 12.98 -4.90 -46.53
C GLN A 617 12.59 -3.42 -46.62
N LYS A 618 12.68 -2.66 -45.51
CA LYS A 618 12.20 -1.28 -45.33
C LYS A 618 10.71 -1.12 -45.63
N ASP A 619 9.95 -2.18 -45.37
CA ASP A 619 8.56 -2.31 -45.77
C ASP A 619 7.59 -1.79 -44.70
N PHE A 620 8.01 -1.73 -43.42
CA PHE A 620 7.33 -1.06 -42.32
C PHE A 620 8.31 -0.40 -41.33
N VAL A 621 7.81 0.51 -40.50
CA VAL A 621 8.50 1.04 -39.30
C VAL A 621 7.54 1.02 -38.12
N PHE A 622 7.95 0.52 -36.96
CA PHE A 622 7.14 0.41 -35.74
C PHE A 622 7.89 1.00 -34.55
N HIS A 623 7.35 2.05 -33.92
CA HIS A 623 8.06 2.81 -32.89
C HIS A 623 7.14 3.40 -31.84
N GLY A 624 7.73 3.86 -30.73
CA GLY A 624 7.04 4.59 -29.68
C GLY A 624 7.82 4.61 -28.38
N SER A 625 7.22 5.21 -27.36
CA SER A 625 7.81 5.30 -26.03
C SER A 625 6.79 4.98 -24.93
N ILE A 626 7.17 4.11 -23.98
CA ILE A 626 6.28 3.59 -22.94
C ILE A 626 6.78 3.98 -21.55
N TYR A 627 5.89 4.60 -20.78
CA TYR A 627 5.99 4.79 -19.35
C TYR A 627 4.88 3.98 -18.64
N PRO A 628 5.20 2.87 -17.95
CA PRO A 628 4.21 2.11 -17.17
C PRO A 628 3.90 2.82 -15.84
N LYS A 629 2.85 3.67 -15.83
CA LYS A 629 2.42 4.36 -14.61
C LYS A 629 1.67 3.40 -13.69
N LEU A 630 2.26 3.12 -12.53
CA LEU A 630 1.70 2.19 -11.53
C LEU A 630 0.70 2.87 -10.59
N LYS A 631 -0.38 2.17 -10.23
CA LYS A 631 -1.34 2.55 -9.17
C LYS A 631 -1.71 1.34 -8.33
N PHE A 632 -1.78 1.50 -7.00
CA PHE A 632 -2.11 0.43 -6.07
C PHE A 632 -3.53 0.61 -5.51
N TRP A 633 -4.37 -0.40 -5.70
CA TRP A 633 -5.79 -0.41 -5.32
C TRP A 633 -6.09 -1.38 -4.17
N GLY A 634 -5.18 -1.49 -3.20
CA GLY A 634 -5.35 -2.32 -1.99
C GLY A 634 -5.17 -3.83 -2.19
N LYS A 635 -5.75 -4.41 -3.26
CA LYS A 635 -5.62 -5.84 -3.61
C LYS A 635 -5.02 -6.09 -5.00
N SER A 636 -4.94 -5.06 -5.84
CA SER A 636 -4.42 -5.12 -7.20
C SER A 636 -3.44 -3.97 -7.46
N VAL A 637 -2.58 -4.14 -8.46
CA VAL A 637 -1.75 -3.08 -9.04
C VAL A 637 -2.18 -2.89 -10.50
N GLU A 638 -2.62 -1.68 -10.84
CA GLU A 638 -2.75 -1.26 -12.25
C GLU A 638 -1.39 -0.78 -12.76
N ALA A 639 -1.07 -1.15 -13.99
CA ALA A 639 -0.03 -0.55 -14.81
C ALA A 639 -0.70 0.08 -16.04
N GLU A 640 -0.73 1.41 -16.09
CA GLU A 640 -1.24 2.19 -17.21
C GLU A 640 -0.07 2.51 -18.16
N PRO A 641 0.03 1.88 -19.36
CA PRO A 641 1.13 2.15 -20.29
C PRO A 641 0.93 3.51 -20.97
N LYS A 642 1.43 4.57 -20.36
CA LYS A 642 1.47 5.92 -20.93
C LYS A 642 2.43 5.93 -22.10
N GLY A 643 1.91 6.11 -23.31
CA GLY A 643 2.71 6.16 -24.53
C GLY A 643 1.83 6.08 -25.76
N ILE A 644 2.26 6.71 -26.85
CA ILE A 644 1.69 6.45 -28.16
C ILE A 644 2.59 5.44 -28.87
N ILE A 645 1.94 4.48 -29.53
CA ILE A 645 2.58 3.51 -30.40
C ILE A 645 2.23 3.89 -31.84
N THR A 646 3.23 3.87 -32.72
CA THR A 646 3.14 4.27 -34.12
C THR A 646 3.58 3.12 -35.02
N LEU A 647 2.75 2.77 -36.00
CA LEU A 647 3.11 1.86 -37.09
C LEU A 647 2.99 2.60 -38.42
N GLU A 648 4.03 2.59 -39.22
CA GLU A 648 4.11 3.24 -40.53
C GLU A 648 4.28 2.18 -41.62
N LEU A 649 3.52 2.31 -42.72
CA LEU A 649 3.59 1.44 -43.90
C LEU A 649 4.01 2.28 -45.12
N PRO A 650 5.33 2.47 -45.38
CA PRO A 650 5.84 3.33 -46.44
C PRO A 650 5.28 3.04 -47.84
N LYS A 651 5.00 1.76 -48.19
CA LYS A 651 4.36 1.36 -49.46
C LYS A 651 3.08 2.14 -49.73
N HIS A 652 2.26 2.34 -48.70
CA HIS A 652 0.95 2.98 -48.79
C HIS A 652 0.96 4.46 -48.39
N ASN A 653 2.08 4.95 -47.86
CA ASN A 653 2.21 6.28 -47.25
C ASN A 653 1.16 6.49 -46.12
N GLU A 654 0.98 5.47 -45.29
CA GLU A 654 0.03 5.44 -44.16
C GLU A 654 0.75 5.29 -42.83
N ALA A 655 0.16 5.88 -41.79
CA ALA A 655 0.60 5.73 -40.42
C ALA A 655 -0.60 5.50 -39.50
N TYR A 656 -0.42 4.59 -38.55
CA TYR A 656 -1.41 4.15 -37.58
C TYR A 656 -0.90 4.50 -36.18
N THR A 657 -1.72 5.13 -35.34
CA THR A 657 -1.35 5.35 -33.93
C THR A 657 -2.41 4.86 -32.96
N TRP A 658 -1.98 4.31 -31.83
CA TRP A 658 -2.85 3.91 -30.72
C TRP A 658 -2.13 4.02 -29.36
N MET A 659 -2.86 3.72 -28.28
CA MET A 659 -2.31 3.51 -26.93
C MET A 659 -2.70 2.11 -26.46
N ASN A 660 -1.85 1.44 -25.68
CA ASN A 660 -2.14 0.09 -25.17
C ASN A 660 -3.14 0.11 -23.98
N PRO A 661 -3.87 -1.01 -23.73
CA PRO A 661 -4.81 -1.10 -22.62
C PRO A 661 -4.11 -1.09 -21.26
N THR A 662 -4.86 -0.78 -20.19
CA THR A 662 -4.37 -0.90 -18.82
C THR A 662 -4.23 -2.37 -18.46
N CYS A 663 -3.06 -2.76 -17.95
CA CYS A 663 -2.83 -4.07 -17.36
C CYS A 663 -3.10 -4.01 -15.85
N CYS A 664 -3.74 -5.02 -15.27
CA CYS A 664 -4.00 -5.10 -13.84
C CYS A 664 -3.55 -6.45 -13.29
N VAL A 665 -2.69 -6.43 -12.27
CA VAL A 665 -2.26 -7.63 -11.53
C VAL A 665 -3.08 -7.74 -10.26
N HIS A 666 -3.85 -8.81 -10.13
CA HIS A 666 -4.77 -9.04 -9.02
C HIS A 666 -4.16 -9.93 -7.93
N ASN A 667 -4.75 -9.88 -6.74
CA ASN A 667 -4.41 -10.70 -5.57
C ASN A 667 -2.97 -10.48 -5.02
N ILE A 668 -2.38 -9.30 -5.21
CA ILE A 668 -0.95 -9.05 -4.91
C ILE A 668 -0.54 -9.11 -3.43
N ILE A 669 -1.48 -9.36 -2.51
CA ILE A 669 -1.20 -9.58 -1.08
C ILE A 669 -1.48 -11.03 -0.67
N VAL A 670 -2.62 -11.59 -1.09
CA VAL A 670 -3.08 -12.96 -0.75
C VAL A 670 -3.91 -13.52 -1.91
N GLY A 671 -3.64 -14.77 -2.27
CA GLY A 671 -4.32 -15.50 -3.34
C GLY A 671 -3.39 -15.81 -4.52
N GLN A 672 -3.90 -16.55 -5.51
CA GLN A 672 -3.18 -16.76 -6.77
C GLN A 672 -3.14 -15.45 -7.56
N LEU A 673 -1.95 -15.02 -7.95
CA LEU A 673 -1.76 -13.89 -8.86
C LEU A 673 -2.37 -14.21 -10.23
N TRP A 674 -3.12 -13.26 -10.80
CA TRP A 674 -3.60 -13.32 -12.18
C TRP A 674 -3.60 -11.93 -12.80
N ILE A 675 -3.60 -11.88 -14.13
CA ILE A 675 -3.44 -10.66 -14.93
C ILE A 675 -4.72 -10.43 -15.73
N GLU A 676 -5.23 -9.22 -15.66
CA GLU A 676 -6.29 -8.70 -16.53
C GLU A 676 -5.74 -7.61 -17.45
N GLN A 677 -6.41 -7.39 -18.59
CA GLN A 677 -6.27 -6.17 -19.38
C GLN A 677 -7.63 -5.60 -19.72
N TYR A 678 -7.80 -4.29 -19.51
CA TYR A 678 -9.04 -3.57 -19.81
C TYR A 678 -8.78 -2.15 -20.29
N GLY A 679 -9.80 -1.57 -20.93
CA GLY A 679 -9.77 -0.21 -21.47
C GLY A 679 -10.25 -0.15 -22.90
N ASN A 680 -10.21 1.04 -23.48
CA ASN A 680 -10.56 1.23 -24.89
C ASN A 680 -9.29 1.65 -25.65
N VAL A 681 -9.02 0.96 -26.76
CA VAL A 681 -7.91 1.22 -27.67
C VAL A 681 -8.51 1.77 -28.96
N GLU A 682 -8.07 2.95 -29.39
CA GLU A 682 -8.44 3.50 -30.69
C GLU A 682 -7.20 3.49 -31.60
N VAL A 683 -7.27 2.73 -32.70
CA VAL A 683 -6.27 2.73 -33.77
C VAL A 683 -6.76 3.69 -34.86
N ILE A 684 -5.96 4.71 -35.17
CA ILE A 684 -6.31 5.77 -36.12
C ILE A 684 -5.37 5.70 -37.33
N ASN A 685 -5.90 5.57 -38.55
CA ASN A 685 -5.11 5.74 -39.79
C ASN A 685 -5.12 7.21 -40.21
N HIS A 686 -3.97 7.87 -40.12
CA HIS A 686 -3.82 9.30 -40.40
C HIS A 686 -3.90 9.68 -41.87
N ARG A 687 -3.78 8.72 -42.80
CA ARG A 687 -3.90 8.96 -44.25
C ARG A 687 -5.34 8.87 -44.73
N THR A 688 -6.10 7.87 -44.26
CA THR A 688 -7.46 7.59 -44.74
C THR A 688 -8.55 8.21 -43.85
N GLY A 689 -8.24 8.49 -42.58
CA GLY A 689 -9.21 8.91 -41.57
C GLY A 689 -10.05 7.77 -40.97
N GLU A 690 -9.73 6.52 -41.31
CA GLU A 690 -10.37 5.34 -40.73
C GLU A 690 -9.96 5.14 -39.26
N LYS A 691 -10.84 4.53 -38.47
CA LYS A 691 -10.59 4.23 -37.06
C LYS A 691 -11.07 2.84 -36.67
N CYS A 692 -10.26 2.06 -35.97
CA CYS A 692 -10.70 0.86 -35.26
C CYS A 692 -10.84 1.16 -33.77
N CYS A 693 -12.05 1.01 -33.23
CA CYS A 693 -12.34 1.21 -31.82
C CYS A 693 -12.48 -0.17 -31.15
N LEU A 694 -11.52 -0.54 -30.30
CA LEU A 694 -11.48 -1.79 -29.54
C LEU A 694 -11.76 -1.53 -28.06
N SER A 695 -12.42 -2.48 -27.40
CA SER A 695 -12.86 -2.40 -26.01
C SER A 695 -12.52 -3.72 -25.30
N PHE A 696 -11.43 -3.70 -24.55
CA PHE A 696 -10.97 -4.80 -23.69
C PHE A 696 -11.85 -4.80 -22.43
N LYS A 697 -12.58 -5.90 -22.20
CA LYS A 697 -13.61 -5.97 -21.16
C LYS A 697 -13.01 -6.39 -19.81
N PRO A 698 -13.34 -5.70 -18.71
CA PRO A 698 -13.08 -6.21 -17.38
C PRO A 698 -14.03 -7.37 -17.03
N CYS A 699 -13.52 -8.33 -16.26
CA CYS A 699 -14.14 -9.57 -15.78
C CYS A 699 -15.57 -9.40 -15.23
N GLY A 700 -15.82 -8.26 -14.57
CA GLY A 700 -17.12 -7.91 -14.00
C GLY A 700 -17.51 -8.80 -12.81
N LEU A 701 -18.73 -8.63 -12.32
CA LEU A 701 -19.22 -9.31 -11.10
C LEU A 701 -19.43 -10.84 -11.25
N PHE A 702 -19.30 -11.38 -12.46
CA PHE A 702 -19.66 -12.78 -12.77
C PHE A 702 -18.67 -13.49 -13.73
N GLY A 703 -17.48 -12.92 -14.00
CA GLY A 703 -16.45 -13.55 -14.84
C GLY A 703 -16.72 -13.64 -16.34
N LYS A 704 -17.98 -13.47 -16.78
CA LYS A 704 -18.43 -13.76 -18.16
C LYS A 704 -17.75 -12.94 -19.26
N GLU A 705 -17.14 -11.81 -18.93
CA GLU A 705 -16.47 -10.93 -19.88
C GLU A 705 -14.93 -11.03 -19.81
N LEU A 706 -14.39 -11.92 -18.97
CA LEU A 706 -12.96 -12.08 -18.77
C LEU A 706 -12.19 -12.28 -20.09
N HIS A 707 -11.17 -11.45 -20.28
CA HIS A 707 -10.31 -11.36 -21.47
C HIS A 707 -10.98 -10.98 -22.79
N LYS A 708 -12.30 -10.75 -22.84
CA LYS A 708 -12.98 -10.43 -24.10
C LYS A 708 -12.48 -9.10 -24.67
N VAL A 709 -12.37 -9.06 -25.99
CA VAL A 709 -12.18 -7.83 -26.76
C VAL A 709 -13.33 -7.73 -27.74
N GLU A 710 -14.01 -6.58 -27.76
CA GLU A 710 -15.03 -6.25 -28.77
C GLU A 710 -14.71 -4.92 -29.43
N GLY A 711 -14.99 -4.78 -30.72
CA GLY A 711 -14.76 -3.53 -31.42
C GLY A 711 -15.46 -3.44 -32.78
N TYR A 712 -15.15 -2.36 -33.50
CA TYR A 712 -15.63 -2.09 -34.85
C TYR A 712 -14.69 -1.15 -35.60
N ILE A 713 -14.68 -1.26 -36.94
CA ILE A 713 -14.00 -0.30 -37.83
C ILE A 713 -15.01 0.74 -38.30
N LEU A 714 -14.62 2.01 -38.23
CA LEU A 714 -15.27 3.16 -38.82
C LEU A 714 -14.53 3.59 -40.08
N ASP A 715 -15.28 3.84 -41.16
CA ASP A 715 -14.75 4.56 -42.32
C ASP A 715 -14.56 6.06 -42.03
N LYS A 716 -13.98 6.79 -42.99
CA LYS A 716 -13.85 8.27 -42.95
C LYS A 716 -15.18 9.02 -42.78
N SER A 717 -16.31 8.37 -43.09
CA SER A 717 -17.68 8.88 -42.95
C SER A 717 -18.26 8.62 -41.55
N LYS A 718 -17.49 7.98 -40.65
CA LYS A 718 -17.91 7.48 -39.32
C LYS A 718 -19.01 6.41 -39.39
N LYS A 719 -19.14 5.71 -40.51
CA LYS A 719 -20.01 4.54 -40.68
C LYS A 719 -19.26 3.29 -40.22
N LYS A 720 -19.91 2.44 -39.41
CA LYS A 720 -19.40 1.09 -39.11
C LYS A 720 -19.30 0.26 -40.39
N VAL A 721 -18.14 -0.35 -40.62
CA VAL A 721 -17.87 -1.24 -41.76
C VAL A 721 -18.02 -2.70 -41.32
N CYS A 722 -17.24 -3.11 -40.32
CA CYS A 722 -17.29 -4.44 -39.73
C CYS A 722 -17.09 -4.37 -38.21
N ASN A 723 -17.49 -5.44 -37.52
CA ASN A 723 -17.20 -5.66 -36.12
C ASN A 723 -15.94 -6.54 -35.98
N LEU A 724 -15.24 -6.40 -34.85
CA LEU A 724 -14.19 -7.32 -34.42
C LEU A 724 -14.53 -7.86 -33.04
N TYR A 725 -14.20 -9.11 -32.76
CA TYR A 725 -14.44 -9.73 -31.46
C TYR A 725 -13.47 -10.88 -31.19
N GLY A 726 -13.28 -11.23 -29.92
CA GLY A 726 -12.42 -12.34 -29.53
C GLY A 726 -12.01 -12.26 -28.06
N LYS A 727 -10.86 -12.85 -27.74
CA LYS A 727 -10.17 -12.68 -26.45
C LYS A 727 -8.68 -12.46 -26.69
N TRP A 728 -8.08 -11.53 -25.96
CA TRP A 728 -6.64 -11.22 -26.09
C TRP A 728 -5.73 -12.38 -25.64
N THR A 729 -6.26 -13.38 -24.94
CA THR A 729 -5.55 -14.60 -24.54
C THR A 729 -5.68 -15.77 -25.54
N GLU A 730 -6.47 -15.64 -26.61
CA GLU A 730 -6.81 -16.78 -27.50
C GLU A 730 -6.75 -16.42 -29.00
N CYS A 731 -7.58 -15.48 -29.44
CA CYS A 731 -7.80 -15.18 -30.86
C CYS A 731 -8.65 -13.93 -31.09
N MET A 732 -8.62 -13.43 -32.32
CA MET A 732 -9.42 -12.29 -32.79
C MET A 732 -10.03 -12.59 -34.16
N TYR A 733 -11.31 -12.30 -34.30
CA TYR A 733 -12.14 -12.47 -35.49
C TYR A 733 -12.73 -11.13 -35.94
N THR A 734 -13.17 -11.08 -37.19
CA THR A 734 -14.03 -10.00 -37.72
C THR A 734 -15.24 -10.57 -38.46
N VAL A 735 -16.34 -9.84 -38.46
CA VAL A 735 -17.61 -10.24 -39.07
C VAL A 735 -18.41 -8.99 -39.48
N ASP A 736 -19.38 -9.16 -40.38
CA ASP A 736 -20.31 -8.11 -40.77
C ASP A 736 -21.07 -7.52 -39.55
N THR A 737 -21.33 -6.21 -39.62
CA THR A 737 -22.00 -5.43 -38.57
C THR A 737 -23.45 -5.89 -38.32
N ALA A 738 -24.21 -6.21 -39.38
CA ALA A 738 -25.60 -6.65 -39.21
C ALA A 738 -25.68 -8.08 -38.64
N THR A 739 -24.74 -8.94 -39.00
CA THR A 739 -24.59 -10.30 -38.45
C THR A 739 -24.22 -10.24 -36.97
N PHE A 740 -23.24 -9.41 -36.58
CA PHE A 740 -22.83 -9.21 -35.18
C PHE A 740 -23.99 -8.69 -34.31
N GLU A 741 -24.66 -7.63 -34.74
CA GLU A 741 -25.79 -7.04 -34.01
C GLU A 741 -27.03 -7.95 -33.98
N THR A 742 -27.11 -8.96 -34.85
CA THR A 742 -28.16 -10.01 -34.81
C THR A 742 -27.82 -11.07 -33.76
N HIS A 743 -26.58 -11.58 -33.75
CA HIS A 743 -26.10 -12.52 -32.72
C HIS A 743 -26.29 -11.93 -31.32
N LYS A 744 -25.81 -10.70 -31.11
CA LYS A 744 -25.83 -10.00 -29.81
C LYS A 744 -27.24 -9.67 -29.30
N LYS A 745 -28.27 -9.74 -30.15
CA LYS A 745 -29.69 -9.67 -29.75
C LYS A 745 -30.23 -11.04 -29.35
N ASN A 746 -29.87 -12.09 -30.09
CA ASN A 746 -30.23 -13.47 -29.77
C ASN A 746 -29.63 -13.90 -28.43
N ASP A 747 -28.36 -13.56 -28.15
CA ASP A 747 -27.68 -13.86 -26.88
C ASP A 747 -28.42 -13.23 -25.69
N LYS A 748 -28.77 -11.95 -25.81
CA LYS A 748 -29.53 -11.22 -24.78
C LYS A 748 -30.88 -11.88 -24.54
N LYS A 749 -31.64 -12.15 -25.60
CA LYS A 749 -32.95 -12.81 -25.50
C LYS A 749 -32.83 -14.19 -24.85
N ALA A 750 -31.88 -15.02 -25.29
CA ALA A 750 -31.62 -16.32 -24.68
C ALA A 750 -31.20 -16.23 -23.21
N SER A 751 -30.53 -15.14 -22.80
CA SER A 751 -30.19 -14.88 -21.39
C SER A 751 -31.38 -14.43 -20.54
N GLU A 752 -32.42 -13.84 -21.14
CA GLU A 752 -33.68 -13.45 -20.50
C GLU A 752 -34.66 -14.62 -20.44
N ASP A 753 -34.78 -15.40 -21.51
CA ASP A 753 -35.57 -16.64 -21.54
C ASP A 753 -34.99 -17.70 -20.57
N LYS A 754 -33.65 -17.80 -20.42
CA LYS A 754 -33.03 -18.63 -19.37
C LYS A 754 -33.23 -18.11 -17.94
N LYS A 755 -33.69 -16.87 -17.74
CA LYS A 755 -34.11 -16.35 -16.42
C LYS A 755 -35.57 -16.64 -16.10
N SER A 756 -36.45 -16.72 -17.11
CA SER A 756 -37.86 -17.08 -16.89
C SER A 756 -38.07 -18.58 -16.66
N SER A 757 -37.20 -19.45 -17.19
CA SER A 757 -37.36 -20.91 -17.08
C SER A 757 -36.71 -21.57 -15.85
N LYS A 758 -35.91 -20.86 -15.03
CA LYS A 758 -35.25 -21.45 -13.84
C LYS A 758 -36.10 -21.33 -12.56
N GLN A 759 -37.22 -22.05 -12.54
CA GLN A 759 -37.77 -22.64 -11.32
C GLN A 759 -37.73 -24.17 -11.44
N SER A 760 -37.43 -24.87 -10.34
CA SER A 760 -37.24 -26.33 -10.25
C SER A 760 -36.12 -26.96 -11.11
N SER A 761 -34.88 -26.88 -10.62
CA SER A 761 -33.89 -27.99 -10.66
C SER A 761 -32.57 -27.55 -10.00
N ASP A 762 -32.28 -28.09 -8.81
CA ASP A 762 -30.95 -27.94 -8.22
C ASP A 762 -29.96 -28.84 -8.96
N SER A 763 -28.88 -28.23 -9.45
CA SER A 763 -27.71 -28.90 -10.05
C SER A 763 -26.47 -28.09 -9.68
N GLU A 764 -25.42 -28.77 -9.23
CA GLU A 764 -24.26 -28.15 -8.61
C GLU A 764 -23.23 -27.70 -9.67
N GLU A 765 -23.19 -26.41 -9.99
CA GLU A 765 -22.06 -25.82 -10.73
C GLU A 765 -20.95 -25.41 -9.74
N THR A 766 -19.94 -26.27 -9.65
CA THR A 766 -18.66 -25.93 -9.01
C THR A 766 -17.92 -24.92 -9.88
N LEU A 767 -17.24 -23.94 -9.29
CA LEU A 767 -16.42 -22.98 -10.04
C LEU A 767 -15.10 -23.62 -10.52
N GLN A 768 -15.20 -24.56 -11.45
CA GLN A 768 -14.05 -25.16 -12.14
C GLN A 768 -13.54 -24.22 -13.23
N SER A 769 -12.22 -24.19 -13.44
CA SER A 769 -11.55 -23.43 -14.48
C SER A 769 -11.67 -24.10 -15.87
N GLY A 770 -12.92 -24.34 -16.30
CA GLY A 770 -13.23 -24.71 -17.68
C GLY A 770 -13.31 -23.43 -18.52
N GLY A 771 -12.50 -23.34 -19.58
CA GLY A 771 -12.56 -22.21 -20.49
C GLY A 771 -13.88 -22.20 -21.26
N ASP A 772 -14.67 -21.14 -21.11
CA ASP A 772 -15.84 -20.86 -21.95
C ASP A 772 -15.32 -20.52 -23.36
N LEU A 773 -15.23 -21.53 -24.25
CA LEU A 773 -14.65 -21.36 -25.60
C LEU A 773 -15.42 -20.26 -26.34
N LEU A 774 -14.68 -19.38 -27.03
CA LEU A 774 -15.30 -18.31 -27.82
C LEU A 774 -16.21 -18.91 -28.90
N GLU A 775 -17.52 -18.71 -28.77
CA GLU A 775 -18.48 -19.08 -29.83
C GLU A 775 -18.19 -18.25 -31.08
N VAL A 776 -17.87 -18.93 -32.19
CA VAL A 776 -17.50 -18.28 -33.45
C VAL A 776 -18.76 -18.01 -34.25
N ILE A 777 -19.15 -16.74 -34.32
CA ILE A 777 -20.30 -16.25 -35.08
C ILE A 777 -20.18 -16.72 -36.54
N PRO A 778 -21.18 -17.45 -37.10
CA PRO A 778 -21.13 -17.91 -38.48
C PRO A 778 -20.87 -16.78 -39.48
N GLY A 779 -19.96 -17.02 -40.44
CA GLY A 779 -19.49 -16.00 -41.38
C GLY A 779 -18.32 -15.13 -40.89
N SER A 780 -17.73 -15.41 -39.72
CA SER A 780 -16.55 -14.69 -39.23
C SER A 780 -15.25 -15.10 -39.95
N GLN A 781 -14.42 -14.11 -40.25
CA GLN A 781 -13.03 -14.25 -40.71
C GLN A 781 -12.09 -14.24 -39.49
N LEU A 782 -11.19 -15.22 -39.39
CA LEU A 782 -10.11 -15.21 -38.39
C LEU A 782 -9.05 -14.19 -38.80
N LEU A 783 -8.62 -13.32 -37.88
CA LEU A 783 -7.53 -12.36 -38.11
C LEU A 783 -6.25 -12.77 -37.40
N TRP A 784 -6.36 -13.24 -36.15
CA TRP A 784 -5.22 -13.67 -35.34
C TRP A 784 -5.61 -14.79 -34.37
N ARG A 785 -4.65 -15.65 -34.04
CA ARG A 785 -4.72 -16.65 -32.98
C ARG A 785 -3.35 -16.73 -32.29
N ILE A 786 -3.35 -16.81 -30.96
CA ILE A 786 -2.12 -16.93 -30.17
C ILE A 786 -1.36 -18.23 -30.53
N ALA A 787 -0.04 -18.17 -30.55
CA ALA A 787 0.77 -19.38 -30.62
C ALA A 787 0.57 -20.23 -29.35
N PRO A 788 0.39 -21.57 -29.45
CA PRO A 788 0.38 -22.44 -28.28
C PRO A 788 1.70 -22.32 -27.49
N ARG A 789 1.61 -22.19 -26.17
CA ARG A 789 2.80 -22.17 -25.30
C ARG A 789 3.55 -23.50 -25.37
N PRO A 790 4.90 -23.49 -25.36
CA PRO A 790 5.67 -24.72 -25.36
C PRO A 790 5.46 -25.48 -24.04
N VAL A 791 5.63 -26.81 -24.04
CA VAL A 791 5.26 -27.68 -22.90
C VAL A 791 6.03 -27.35 -21.62
N ASN A 792 7.25 -26.84 -21.75
CA ASN A 792 8.11 -26.38 -20.65
C ASN A 792 7.77 -24.95 -20.14
N SER A 793 6.84 -24.22 -20.76
CA SER A 793 6.47 -22.83 -20.42
C SER A 793 6.24 -22.62 -18.92
N VAL A 794 5.52 -23.53 -18.24
CA VAL A 794 5.21 -23.42 -16.80
C VAL A 794 6.47 -23.53 -15.93
N GLN A 795 7.48 -24.26 -16.38
CA GLN A 795 8.79 -24.35 -15.72
C GLN A 795 9.70 -23.16 -16.07
N MET A 796 9.32 -22.36 -17.08
CA MET A 796 10.13 -21.30 -17.70
C MET A 796 9.37 -19.95 -17.63
N TYR A 797 8.93 -19.57 -16.42
CA TYR A 797 8.29 -18.28 -16.11
C TYR A 797 7.01 -17.95 -16.94
N ASN A 798 6.34 -18.96 -17.50
CA ASN A 798 5.23 -18.84 -18.46
C ASN A 798 5.60 -18.13 -19.78
N PHE A 799 6.87 -18.20 -20.20
CA PHE A 799 7.36 -17.59 -21.43
C PHE A 799 6.80 -18.28 -22.68
N THR A 800 6.50 -17.49 -23.71
CA THR A 800 6.32 -18.01 -25.08
C THR A 800 7.68 -18.40 -25.66
N THR A 801 7.69 -19.15 -26.76
CA THR A 801 8.93 -19.50 -27.46
C THR A 801 9.72 -18.25 -27.89
N PHE A 802 9.03 -17.17 -28.31
CA PHE A 802 9.68 -15.89 -28.63
C PHE A 802 10.32 -15.27 -27.37
N ALA A 803 9.59 -15.21 -26.25
CA ALA A 803 10.10 -14.63 -25.01
C ALA A 803 11.33 -15.39 -24.45
N MET A 804 11.42 -16.72 -24.61
CA MET A 804 12.61 -17.49 -24.25
C MET A 804 13.85 -17.08 -25.05
N GLN A 805 13.69 -16.61 -26.29
CA GLN A 805 14.79 -16.31 -27.22
C GLN A 805 15.40 -14.91 -26.99
N LEU A 806 14.68 -13.98 -26.37
CA LEU A 806 15.09 -12.58 -26.22
C LEU A 806 16.45 -12.40 -25.52
N ASN A 807 16.71 -13.19 -24.48
CA ASN A 807 17.92 -13.09 -23.68
C ASN A 807 18.98 -14.15 -24.02
N GLU A 808 18.83 -14.82 -25.16
CA GLU A 808 19.87 -15.65 -25.77
C GLU A 808 21.11 -14.82 -26.08
N LEU A 809 22.29 -15.35 -25.74
CA LEU A 809 23.59 -14.72 -25.94
C LEU A 809 24.61 -15.80 -26.30
N ASP A 810 25.35 -15.57 -27.37
CA ASP A 810 26.52 -16.35 -27.76
C ASP A 810 27.62 -15.42 -28.29
N LYS A 811 28.77 -16.01 -28.65
CA LYS A 811 30.00 -15.31 -29.05
C LYS A 811 29.81 -14.41 -30.28
N GLU A 812 28.88 -14.73 -31.18
CA GLU A 812 28.59 -13.90 -32.36
C GLU A 812 27.81 -12.64 -31.97
N ILE A 813 26.80 -12.78 -31.10
CA ILE A 813 26.03 -11.65 -30.57
C ILE A 813 26.95 -10.79 -29.68
N GLU A 814 27.69 -11.40 -28.76
CA GLU A 814 28.60 -10.73 -27.82
C GLU A 814 29.65 -9.86 -28.52
N ALA A 815 30.12 -10.28 -29.71
CA ALA A 815 31.09 -9.54 -30.51
C ALA A 815 30.52 -8.29 -31.22
N VAL A 816 29.19 -8.13 -31.31
CA VAL A 816 28.55 -7.03 -32.09
C VAL A 816 27.60 -6.14 -31.29
N ILE A 817 27.15 -6.54 -30.10
CA ILE A 817 26.29 -5.72 -29.23
C ILE A 817 27.09 -4.66 -28.46
N PRO A 818 26.48 -3.52 -28.08
CA PRO A 818 27.10 -2.60 -27.14
C PRO A 818 27.13 -3.21 -25.73
N LYS A 819 28.11 -2.81 -24.90
CA LYS A 819 28.21 -3.17 -23.47
C LYS A 819 27.01 -2.75 -22.60
N THR A 820 26.02 -2.08 -23.19
CA THR A 820 24.77 -1.62 -22.58
C THR A 820 23.57 -2.52 -22.90
N ASP A 821 23.73 -3.57 -23.71
CA ASP A 821 22.64 -4.50 -24.08
C ASP A 821 22.23 -5.40 -22.90
N SER A 822 20.91 -5.51 -22.66
CA SER A 822 20.35 -6.29 -21.54
C SER A 822 20.86 -7.73 -21.44
N ARG A 823 21.35 -8.36 -22.53
CA ARG A 823 21.96 -9.72 -22.47
C ARG A 823 23.21 -9.81 -21.61
N LEU A 824 23.97 -8.71 -21.51
CA LEU A 824 25.20 -8.60 -20.73
C LEU A 824 24.92 -8.20 -19.27
N ARG A 825 23.65 -7.96 -18.91
CA ARG A 825 23.27 -7.49 -17.59
C ARG A 825 23.34 -8.64 -16.56
N PRO A 826 24.21 -8.55 -15.53
CA PRO A 826 24.59 -9.72 -14.73
C PRO A 826 23.50 -10.22 -13.78
N ASP A 827 22.64 -9.36 -13.24
CA ASP A 827 21.53 -9.78 -12.36
C ASP A 827 20.47 -10.59 -13.10
N ILE A 828 20.16 -10.21 -14.35
CA ILE A 828 19.29 -10.97 -15.25
C ILE A 828 19.93 -12.32 -15.60
N ARG A 829 21.22 -12.33 -15.98
CA ARG A 829 21.92 -13.56 -16.38
C ARG A 829 22.05 -14.56 -15.23
N ALA A 830 22.38 -14.11 -14.02
CA ALA A 830 22.42 -14.96 -12.84
C ALA A 830 21.04 -15.57 -12.53
N MET A 831 19.97 -14.77 -12.61
CA MET A 831 18.60 -15.26 -12.41
C MET A 831 18.16 -16.28 -13.47
N GLU A 832 18.57 -16.09 -14.73
CA GLU A 832 18.28 -17.02 -15.84
C GLU A 832 18.98 -18.37 -15.66
N ASN A 833 20.18 -18.34 -15.07
CA ASN A 833 20.97 -19.53 -14.72
C ASN A 833 20.55 -20.15 -13.37
N GLY A 834 19.55 -19.59 -12.68
CA GLY A 834 19.01 -20.09 -11.41
C GLY A 834 19.77 -19.64 -10.15
N ASP A 835 20.81 -18.82 -10.28
CA ASP A 835 21.55 -18.27 -9.13
C ASP A 835 20.86 -16.99 -8.61
N ILE A 836 19.91 -17.20 -7.70
CA ILE A 836 19.08 -16.13 -7.12
C ILE A 836 19.84 -15.28 -6.10
N ASP A 837 20.89 -15.83 -5.47
CA ASP A 837 21.71 -15.10 -4.49
C ASP A 837 22.67 -14.15 -5.22
N LEU A 838 23.40 -14.63 -6.25
CA LEU A 838 24.22 -13.77 -7.12
C LEU A 838 23.36 -12.72 -7.84
N ALA A 839 22.18 -13.10 -8.35
CA ALA A 839 21.26 -12.14 -8.96
C ALA A 839 20.81 -11.05 -7.98
N SER A 840 20.65 -11.39 -6.69
CA SER A 840 20.27 -10.41 -5.65
C SER A 840 21.41 -9.49 -5.25
N GLU A 841 22.65 -10.00 -5.20
CA GLU A 841 23.86 -9.18 -4.98
C GLU A 841 24.13 -8.24 -6.17
N GLU A 842 24.12 -8.76 -7.38
CA GLU A 842 24.36 -7.98 -8.61
C GLU A 842 23.28 -6.93 -8.82
N LYS A 843 22.00 -7.24 -8.62
CA LYS A 843 20.91 -6.26 -8.72
C LYS A 843 21.13 -5.08 -7.79
N LYS A 844 21.52 -5.36 -6.54
CA LYS A 844 21.86 -4.34 -5.55
C LYS A 844 23.08 -3.51 -6.01
N ARG A 845 24.15 -4.17 -6.50
CA ARG A 845 25.36 -3.50 -7.01
C ARG A 845 25.06 -2.55 -8.16
N LEU A 846 24.23 -2.96 -9.12
CA LEU A 846 23.75 -2.16 -10.25
C LEU A 846 22.88 -0.97 -9.79
N GLU A 847 21.91 -1.21 -8.91
CA GLU A 847 21.07 -0.14 -8.33
C GLU A 847 21.90 0.86 -7.51
N GLU A 848 22.99 0.43 -6.87
CA GLU A 848 23.94 1.31 -6.15
C GLU A 848 24.85 2.11 -7.12
N LYS A 849 25.39 1.48 -8.17
CA LYS A 849 26.16 2.14 -9.25
C LYS A 849 25.33 3.25 -9.91
N GLN A 850 24.08 2.95 -10.27
CA GLN A 850 23.14 3.92 -10.86
C GLN A 850 22.83 5.08 -9.90
N ARG A 851 22.56 4.81 -8.62
CA ARG A 851 22.31 5.86 -7.60
C ARG A 851 23.52 6.76 -7.39
N ALA A 852 24.73 6.20 -7.37
CA ALA A 852 25.97 6.97 -7.28
C ALA A 852 26.18 7.86 -8.52
N ALA A 853 26.00 7.32 -9.73
CA ALA A 853 26.12 8.07 -10.98
C ALA A 853 25.11 9.25 -11.05
N ARG A 854 23.85 9.04 -10.64
CA ARG A 854 22.85 10.11 -10.53
C ARG A 854 23.27 11.20 -9.54
N LYS A 855 23.76 10.81 -8.35
CA LYS A 855 24.20 11.74 -7.30
C LYS A 855 25.48 12.53 -7.66
N ASN A 856 26.26 12.04 -8.61
CA ASN A 856 27.40 12.76 -9.16
C ASN A 856 26.96 13.77 -10.23
N ARG A 857 26.11 13.37 -11.19
CA ARG A 857 25.51 14.29 -12.19
C ARG A 857 24.76 15.45 -11.54
N SER A 858 24.01 15.19 -10.47
CA SER A 858 23.30 16.24 -9.71
C SER A 858 24.21 17.17 -8.87
N LYS A 859 25.53 17.16 -9.09
CA LYS A 859 26.51 18.08 -8.50
C LYS A 859 27.31 18.87 -9.54
N SER A 860 27.20 18.52 -10.83
CA SER A 860 28.00 19.09 -11.92
C SER A 860 27.18 19.88 -12.95
N ASP A 861 25.89 20.14 -12.65
CA ASP A 861 24.89 20.68 -13.58
C ASP A 861 24.68 19.87 -14.88
N ASP A 862 25.22 18.64 -14.94
CA ASP A 862 25.05 17.70 -16.07
C ASP A 862 23.65 17.06 -16.07
N GLU A 863 22.64 17.81 -16.49
CA GLU A 863 21.29 17.29 -16.72
C GLU A 863 21.25 16.32 -17.91
N TRP A 864 21.01 15.03 -17.59
CA TRP A 864 20.75 13.96 -18.56
C TRP A 864 19.58 14.25 -19.53
N LYS A 865 18.67 15.17 -19.19
CA LYS A 865 17.45 15.46 -19.96
C LYS A 865 17.59 16.57 -21.02
N THR A 866 18.64 17.38 -20.95
CA THR A 866 18.71 18.68 -21.64
C THR A 866 20.09 19.01 -22.21
N SER A 867 21.09 18.14 -21.99
CA SER A 867 22.48 18.40 -22.39
C SER A 867 22.67 18.52 -23.90
N ARG A 868 23.26 19.65 -24.34
CA ARG A 868 23.80 19.81 -25.70
C ARG A 868 25.10 19.02 -25.93
N ASN A 869 25.70 18.46 -24.88
CA ASN A 869 26.80 17.50 -25.01
C ASN A 869 26.22 16.11 -25.29
N VAL A 870 26.43 15.63 -26.52
CA VAL A 870 26.02 14.31 -27.02
C VAL A 870 26.49 13.14 -26.12
N ALA A 871 27.53 13.34 -25.32
CA ALA A 871 28.09 12.35 -24.38
C ALA A 871 27.29 12.15 -23.07
N LEU A 872 26.20 12.89 -22.82
CA LEU A 872 25.56 12.96 -21.48
C LEU A 872 24.04 12.76 -21.43
N GLY A 873 23.37 12.52 -22.57
CA GLY A 873 21.94 12.19 -22.63
C GLY A 873 21.68 10.81 -23.21
N PRO A 874 20.41 10.44 -23.45
CA PRO A 874 20.06 9.25 -24.25
C PRO A 874 20.70 9.32 -25.62
N ARG A 875 21.29 8.21 -26.07
CA ARG A 875 22.21 8.22 -27.22
C ARG A 875 21.51 7.92 -28.54
N TRP A 876 20.49 7.07 -28.50
CA TRP A 876 19.85 6.50 -29.70
C TRP A 876 18.43 7.00 -29.91
N PHE A 877 17.92 7.85 -29.01
CA PHE A 877 16.61 8.48 -29.12
C PHE A 877 16.66 9.94 -28.63
N HIS A 878 15.86 10.80 -29.25
CA HIS A 878 15.71 12.21 -28.87
C HIS A 878 14.24 12.58 -28.68
N GLN A 879 13.95 13.57 -27.85
CA GLN A 879 12.58 14.06 -27.69
C GLN A 879 12.15 14.87 -28.92
N GLY A 880 10.96 14.57 -29.44
CA GLY A 880 10.37 15.29 -30.57
C GLY A 880 8.85 15.19 -30.59
N PRO A 881 8.17 15.98 -31.43
CA PRO A 881 6.76 15.80 -31.73
C PRO A 881 6.57 14.57 -32.64
N ASN A 882 5.67 13.67 -32.27
CA ASN A 882 5.26 12.55 -33.13
C ASN A 882 4.69 13.12 -34.46
N PRO A 883 5.22 12.71 -35.63
CA PRO A 883 4.96 13.41 -36.89
C PRO A 883 3.51 13.35 -37.38
N HIS A 884 2.69 12.42 -36.86
CA HIS A 884 1.32 12.20 -37.33
C HIS A 884 0.26 12.83 -36.44
N ASN A 885 0.54 13.04 -35.14
CA ASN A 885 -0.43 13.56 -34.17
C ASN A 885 0.08 14.73 -33.29
N GLY A 886 1.37 15.06 -33.32
CA GLY A 886 1.96 16.20 -32.60
C GLY A 886 2.17 16.01 -31.09
N SER A 887 1.92 14.82 -30.52
CA SER A 887 2.26 14.55 -29.11
C SER A 887 3.77 14.54 -28.88
N GLN A 888 4.23 14.77 -27.65
CA GLN A 888 5.64 14.48 -27.30
C GLN A 888 5.90 12.97 -27.36
N ASP A 889 7.04 12.59 -27.93
CA ASP A 889 7.48 11.21 -28.12
C ASP A 889 9.02 11.14 -28.09
N TRP A 890 9.58 9.93 -28.12
CA TRP A 890 11.02 9.69 -28.26
C TRP A 890 11.31 9.08 -29.62
N LEU A 891 11.86 9.88 -30.52
CA LEU A 891 12.14 9.50 -31.90
C LEU A 891 13.55 8.91 -32.01
N PHE A 892 13.70 7.87 -32.83
CA PHE A 892 14.98 7.19 -33.04
C PHE A 892 16.01 8.10 -33.74
N SER A 893 17.23 8.08 -33.22
CA SER A 893 18.41 8.73 -33.79
C SER A 893 19.22 7.71 -34.57
N SER A 894 19.55 8.02 -35.83
CA SER A 894 20.36 7.15 -36.69
C SER A 894 21.75 6.87 -36.11
N GLY A 895 22.33 5.72 -36.48
CA GLY A 895 23.72 5.36 -36.16
C GLY A 895 23.90 4.19 -35.19
N TYR A 896 22.82 3.71 -34.54
CA TYR A 896 22.92 2.52 -33.67
C TYR A 896 23.45 1.29 -34.41
N TRP A 897 22.94 1.04 -35.62
CA TRP A 897 23.30 -0.10 -36.46
C TRP A 897 24.68 0.02 -37.13
N ASP A 898 25.35 1.17 -37.02
CA ASP A 898 26.67 1.42 -37.61
C ASP A 898 27.82 0.88 -36.72
N ARG A 899 27.47 0.31 -35.55
CA ARG A 899 28.34 -0.40 -34.60
C ARG A 899 29.47 0.41 -33.94
N ASP A 900 29.52 1.75 -34.10
CA ASP A 900 30.39 2.59 -33.26
C ASP A 900 29.80 2.76 -31.84
N TYR A 901 30.38 2.03 -30.89
CA TYR A 901 30.04 2.08 -29.46
C TYR A 901 31.15 2.70 -28.58
N SER A 902 32.09 3.42 -29.17
CA SER A 902 33.25 4.03 -28.49
C SER A 902 32.92 4.88 -27.26
N GLN A 903 31.75 5.53 -27.23
CA GLN A 903 31.30 6.43 -26.16
C GLN A 903 29.96 6.00 -25.51
N VAL A 904 29.64 4.70 -25.45
CA VAL A 904 28.41 4.24 -24.76
C VAL A 904 28.62 4.18 -23.23
N PRO A 905 27.59 4.48 -22.40
CA PRO A 905 27.75 4.62 -20.95
C PRO A 905 28.15 3.30 -20.29
N ASP A 906 28.92 3.40 -19.20
CA ASP A 906 29.27 2.26 -18.36
C ASP A 906 28.24 2.10 -17.23
N ILE A 907 27.35 1.11 -17.37
CA ILE A 907 26.16 0.93 -16.51
C ILE A 907 26.18 -0.35 -15.67
N TYR A 908 26.94 -1.39 -16.08
CA TYR A 908 26.98 -2.70 -15.42
C TYR A 908 28.13 -2.85 -14.43
#